data_AF-A0A818BHQ0-F1
#
_entry.id   AF-A0A818BHQ0-F1
#
_cell.length_a   1.000
_cell.length_b   1.000
_cell.length_c   1.000
_cell.angle_alpha   90.00
_cell.angle_beta   90.00
_cell.angle_gamma   90.00
#
_symmetry.space_group_name_H-M   'P 1'
#
loop_
_entity.id
_entity.type
_entity.pdbx_description
1 polymer ?
#
loop_
_entity_poly.entity_id
_entity_poly.type
_entity_poly.pdbx_seq_one_letter_code
_entity_poly.pdbx_strand_id
1 'polypeptide(L)'
;DKSYGQLMIMKNFRPRSFSICPLDISDDDKTITKELIIARFGLNSKITIDLVNLHLHNDRSHNSNEKRCQALENIFKKMKTNNYMLIGDFNFGDYDLKEQNILATYENEVHDLWKDIYHLDQNPGFTFDPSNNLCARITSDSQINRRLDRYLIHTLDNISYSIEYLLMIGIETIPIDPLNIDNNQRINQSDHYALQLIINFRTRSISHRSALVILPTINTWPLINSYREQYDPSFNRWPPHFNLLWPFFDLTDCQDDQEDILLPLRLLLCQIESFSIEINEIDSFIENNISFMKLNQQSTKYVKQLHEQLKQLFPQCSKNNRNGYNPHMTIAQFENEQKLNQAKSSLSLNESFKFPVEYIYILQRPYDNDTTPFHIVYQLPLGSVLQPINSKQLNCVDRKLQEFFQIMNLYETNESYKRKQEKFEKLSSCFKQMFNKDTLNCFTHSFLPYGSFRIGINGQDLDTIFLLNELKSTNNETTFDETLHQLKHDSTAFNNHIVNLLETQIQGNLKDEIIYYRNIQALFPIISILFNDQTKVEIFVQIEINKEQSSNDSNSPESIHGVHEIERLLIYVRSPPIFQYLLTFIRTWAQHVGLYGQVYGYLGGYSWAILCAYVCHKFLSPIKSLSSIENFSINEFFSLVQQFFLTFAQFNWSSQAFRLYPKSYKQMTLSEKSSVHNRGSMRIISPSSPYNNTGRSTINSTRDLIIQGFQRVLQLLDTINTITYEDKSNALKQILELNNDFPNEKIKSLVQLTLSSENNYEIDEWIGWMKSRLAHFINDCEEECHLIIQTQNSIEYRSNNTEAFYSIAFQLDPQTLIQHRNFSYWLNQFLDQFNLYPNRKESMKISYKIISIHDWKLERMQPKPQRIRKK
;
A
#
# COMPACT_ATOMS: atom_id res chain seq x y z
N ASP A 1 53.91 8.89 -10.55
CA ASP A 1 53.04 10.06 -10.41
C ASP A 1 51.68 9.85 -11.05
N LYS A 2 50.67 9.75 -10.17
CA LYS A 2 49.23 9.95 -10.41
C LYS A 2 48.44 8.89 -11.19
N SER A 3 47.98 7.85 -10.48
CA SER A 3 46.62 7.31 -10.72
C SER A 3 46.11 6.48 -9.52
N TYR A 4 45.72 7.14 -8.44
CA TYR A 4 44.69 6.60 -7.53
C TYR A 4 43.40 7.35 -7.85
N GLY A 5 42.74 6.92 -8.92
CA GLY A 5 41.49 7.54 -9.36
C GLY A 5 40.31 6.77 -8.80
N GLN A 6 39.60 7.33 -7.84
CA GLN A 6 38.21 6.94 -7.62
C GLN A 6 37.40 7.44 -8.82
N LEU A 7 36.84 6.52 -9.60
CA LEU A 7 36.00 6.88 -10.74
C LEU A 7 34.55 7.02 -10.28
N MET A 8 34.09 8.26 -10.15
CA MET A 8 32.70 8.56 -9.85
C MET A 8 31.92 8.71 -11.16
N ILE A 9 31.16 7.68 -11.54
CA ILE A 9 30.29 7.71 -12.71
C ILE A 9 28.91 8.19 -12.27
N MET A 10 28.48 9.34 -12.80
CA MET A 10 27.22 9.98 -12.41
C MET A 10 26.32 10.18 -13.61
N LYS A 11 25.02 9.88 -13.44
CA LYS A 11 23.99 10.21 -14.43
C LYS A 11 23.43 11.60 -14.11
N ASN A 12 23.73 12.59 -14.94
CA ASN A 12 23.13 13.94 -14.92
C ASN A 12 23.39 14.81 -13.66
N PHE A 13 24.41 14.52 -12.85
CA PHE A 13 24.78 15.36 -11.69
C PHE A 13 26.26 15.79 -11.77
N ARG A 14 26.55 17.02 -11.35
CA ARG A 14 27.91 17.56 -11.21
C ARG A 14 28.10 18.10 -9.79
N PRO A 15 29.30 17.98 -9.20
CA PRO A 15 29.60 18.63 -7.93
C PRO A 15 29.49 20.15 -8.07
N ARG A 16 28.97 20.80 -7.02
CA ARG A 16 28.89 22.27 -6.94
C ARG A 16 30.25 22.90 -6.73
N SER A 17 31.09 22.25 -5.95
CA SER A 17 32.44 22.73 -5.63
C SER A 17 33.32 21.57 -5.22
N PHE A 18 34.63 21.77 -5.38
CA PHE A 18 35.67 20.95 -4.78
C PHE A 18 36.44 21.79 -3.78
N SER A 19 36.91 21.15 -2.71
CA SER A 19 37.78 21.78 -1.72
C SER A 19 38.89 20.81 -1.36
N ILE A 20 40.09 21.37 -1.18
CA ILE A 20 41.24 20.63 -0.66
C ILE A 20 41.46 21.12 0.76
N CYS A 21 41.39 20.22 1.73
CA CYS A 21 41.53 20.55 3.14
C CYS A 21 42.75 19.84 3.73
N PRO A 22 43.61 20.54 4.49
CA PRO A 22 44.70 19.89 5.20
C PRO A 22 44.12 19.02 6.33
N LEU A 23 44.49 17.75 6.34
CA LEU A 23 44.25 16.84 7.44
C LEU A 23 45.52 16.73 8.26
N ASP A 24 45.41 17.13 9.52
CA ASP A 24 46.48 16.98 10.50
C ASP A 24 46.52 15.53 10.98
N ILE A 25 47.69 14.90 10.81
CA ILE A 25 47.96 13.50 11.15
C ILE A 25 49.28 13.41 11.94
N SER A 26 49.68 14.51 12.59
CA SER A 26 50.94 14.58 13.31
C SER A 26 50.84 14.03 14.72
N ASP A 27 51.87 13.25 15.11
CA ASP A 27 52.18 12.97 16.51
C ASP A 27 53.18 14.04 16.97
N ASP A 28 52.70 14.96 17.79
CA ASP A 28 53.35 15.93 18.69
C ASP A 28 54.68 16.64 18.33
N ASP A 29 55.34 16.44 17.19
CA ASP A 29 56.57 17.22 16.87
C ASP A 29 56.92 17.39 15.37
N LYS A 30 56.12 16.87 14.42
CA LYS A 30 56.26 17.19 12.97
C LYS A 30 54.91 17.22 12.26
N THR A 31 54.49 18.40 11.79
CA THR A 31 53.25 18.59 11.02
C THR A 31 53.34 17.93 9.63
N ILE A 32 52.87 16.70 9.52
CA ILE A 32 52.58 16.05 8.23
C ILE A 32 51.10 16.28 7.95
N THR A 33 50.79 17.15 6.99
CA THR A 33 49.42 17.37 6.51
C THR A 33 49.20 16.56 5.23
N LYS A 34 48.27 15.59 5.24
CA LYS A 34 47.72 15.05 3.98
C LYS A 34 46.62 15.98 3.48
N GLU A 35 46.39 15.99 2.17
CA GLU A 35 45.32 16.76 1.55
C GLU A 35 44.07 15.89 1.37
N LEU A 36 42.95 16.32 1.94
CA LEU A 36 41.63 15.72 1.73
C LEU A 36 40.94 16.39 0.56
N ILE A 37 40.45 15.59 -0.38
CA ILE A 37 39.59 16.08 -1.46
C ILE A 37 38.14 15.92 -1.01
N ILE A 38 37.46 17.05 -0.89
CA ILE A 38 36.03 17.12 -0.56
C ILE A 38 35.28 17.60 -1.80
N ALA A 39 34.40 16.75 -2.32
CA ALA A 39 33.49 17.08 -3.39
C ALA A 39 32.09 17.36 -2.81
N ARG A 40 31.60 18.58 -2.97
CA ARG A 40 30.28 18.98 -2.46
C ARG A 40 29.23 18.83 -3.55
N PHE A 41 28.22 18.01 -3.28
CA PHE A 41 27.10 17.79 -4.18
C PHE A 41 25.87 18.51 -3.66
N GLY A 42 25.22 19.28 -4.53
CA GLY A 42 23.93 19.88 -4.21
C GLY A 42 22.80 18.97 -4.61
N LEU A 43 22.12 18.39 -3.64
CA LEU A 43 20.95 17.56 -3.91
C LEU A 43 19.72 18.42 -4.28
N ASN A 44 19.60 19.61 -3.66
CA ASN A 44 18.67 20.67 -4.06
C ASN A 44 19.27 22.05 -3.74
N SER A 45 18.54 23.15 -3.97
CA SER A 45 19.06 24.52 -3.77
C SER A 45 19.62 24.78 -2.36
N LYS A 46 19.13 24.09 -1.33
CA LYS A 46 19.50 24.32 0.08
C LYS A 46 20.30 23.18 0.72
N ILE A 47 20.20 21.96 0.21
CA ILE A 47 20.77 20.76 0.83
C ILE A 47 21.94 20.25 -0.02
N THR A 48 23.07 20.03 0.66
CA THR A 48 24.29 19.47 0.08
C THR A 48 24.75 18.25 0.84
N ILE A 49 25.44 17.35 0.16
CA ILE A 49 26.20 16.25 0.75
C ILE A 49 27.66 16.33 0.31
N ASP A 50 28.57 16.15 1.24
CA ASP A 50 30.01 16.19 1.00
C ASP A 50 30.57 14.76 0.88
N LEU A 51 31.19 14.44 -0.26
CA LEU A 51 31.96 13.22 -0.43
C LEU A 51 33.42 13.52 -0.12
N VAL A 52 33.93 12.91 0.94
CA VAL A 52 35.31 13.08 1.41
C VAL A 52 36.10 11.85 1.01
N ASN A 53 37.03 12.03 0.07
CA ASN A 53 37.92 10.96 -0.35
C ASN A 53 39.08 10.83 0.64
N LEU A 54 39.26 9.62 1.18
CA LEU A 54 40.30 9.27 2.13
C LEU A 54 41.34 8.32 1.52
N HIS A 55 42.59 8.59 1.86
CA HIS A 55 43.70 7.66 1.70
C HIS A 55 44.62 7.78 2.92
N LEU A 56 44.36 6.97 3.94
CA LEU A 56 45.03 7.06 5.24
C LEU A 56 46.43 6.41 5.21
N HIS A 57 47.17 6.47 6.32
CA HIS A 57 48.56 5.99 6.36
C HIS A 57 48.65 4.47 6.22
N ASN A 58 49.57 4.00 5.36
CA ASN A 58 49.90 2.58 5.26
C ASN A 58 50.74 2.12 6.47
N ASP A 59 50.92 0.82 6.60
CA ASP A 59 51.60 0.19 7.74
C ASP A 59 53.13 0.36 7.74
N ARG A 60 53.72 1.06 6.77
CA ARG A 60 55.17 1.24 6.68
C ARG A 60 55.71 2.33 7.60
N SER A 61 54.83 3.09 8.26
CA SER A 61 55.20 4.19 9.16
C SER A 61 55.10 3.79 10.63
N HIS A 62 55.99 4.29 11.48
CA HIS A 62 55.86 4.13 12.94
C HIS A 62 54.55 4.75 13.44
N ASN A 63 53.86 4.04 14.36
CA ASN A 63 52.55 4.39 14.93
C ASN A 63 51.46 4.66 13.87
N SER A 64 51.45 3.86 12.80
CA SER A 64 50.48 4.02 11.70
C SER A 64 49.02 3.95 12.16
N ASN A 65 48.69 3.05 13.08
CA ASN A 65 47.33 2.90 13.62
C ASN A 65 46.88 4.12 14.46
N GLU A 66 47.74 4.65 15.31
CA GLU A 66 47.42 5.87 16.10
C GLU A 66 47.18 7.08 15.18
N LYS A 67 48.05 7.25 14.17
CA LYS A 67 47.88 8.29 13.15
C LYS A 67 46.58 8.14 12.36
N ARG A 68 46.18 6.90 12.04
CA ARG A 68 44.91 6.61 11.37
C ARG A 68 43.70 6.95 12.26
N CYS A 69 43.73 6.56 13.53
CA CYS A 69 42.68 6.89 14.49
C CYS A 69 42.54 8.41 14.70
N GLN A 70 43.64 9.11 14.93
CA GLN A 70 43.65 10.58 15.08
C GLN A 70 43.13 11.27 13.82
N ALA A 71 43.50 10.80 12.64
CA ALA A 71 43.03 11.34 11.37
C ALA A 71 41.50 11.25 11.25
N LEU A 72 40.89 10.11 11.56
CA LEU A 72 39.44 9.96 11.56
C LEU A 72 38.76 10.80 12.65
N GLU A 73 39.30 10.80 13.87
CA GLU A 73 38.75 11.59 14.97
C GLU A 73 38.77 13.09 14.64
N ASN A 74 39.84 13.56 13.99
CA ASN A 74 39.94 14.93 13.49
C ASN A 74 38.89 15.23 12.41
N ILE A 75 38.61 14.30 11.50
CA ILE A 75 37.56 14.48 10.49
C ILE A 75 36.19 14.58 11.17
N PHE A 76 35.86 13.63 12.05
CA PHE A 76 34.59 13.61 12.77
C PHE A 76 34.37 14.89 13.59
N LYS A 77 35.42 15.44 14.22
CA LYS A 77 35.34 16.70 14.98
C LYS A 77 35.34 17.97 14.13
N LYS A 78 36.01 17.98 12.96
CA LYS A 78 36.21 19.21 12.16
C LYS A 78 35.16 19.42 11.07
N MET A 79 34.41 18.39 10.69
CA MET A 79 33.33 18.53 9.70
C MET A 79 32.22 19.44 10.23
N LYS A 80 31.89 20.50 9.47
CA LYS A 80 30.91 21.52 9.87
C LYS A 80 29.45 21.12 9.59
N THR A 81 29.25 19.95 9.01
CA THR A 81 27.96 19.44 8.56
C THR A 81 27.93 17.96 8.87
N ASN A 82 26.75 17.45 9.20
CA ASN A 82 26.49 16.02 9.33
C ASN A 82 26.26 15.35 7.96
N ASN A 83 26.07 16.14 6.90
CA ASN A 83 25.80 15.63 5.56
C ASN A 83 27.08 15.28 4.81
N TYR A 84 27.75 14.21 5.20
CA TYR A 84 28.93 13.74 4.51
C TYR A 84 29.09 12.21 4.49
N MET A 85 29.89 11.75 3.54
CA MET A 85 30.30 10.36 3.40
C MET A 85 31.81 10.30 3.22
N LEU A 86 32.46 9.43 3.99
CA LEU A 86 33.89 9.14 3.89
C LEU A 86 34.07 7.92 2.99
N ILE A 87 34.87 8.06 1.94
CA ILE A 87 35.03 7.03 0.91
C ILE A 87 36.51 6.80 0.60
N GLY A 88 36.91 5.55 0.45
CA GLY A 88 38.25 5.20 -0.06
C GLY A 88 39.02 4.28 0.87
N ASP A 89 40.34 4.42 0.83
CA ASP A 89 41.28 3.50 1.47
C ASP A 89 41.65 4.01 2.87
N PHE A 90 41.04 3.36 3.86
CA PHE A 90 41.27 3.64 5.27
C PHE A 90 42.54 2.98 5.79
N ASN A 91 43.07 1.95 5.12
CA ASN A 91 44.14 1.12 5.66
C ASN A 91 43.86 0.53 7.06
N PHE A 92 42.58 0.41 7.44
CA PHE A 92 42.17 -0.08 8.76
C PHE A 92 42.34 -1.61 8.85
N GLY A 93 42.92 -2.08 9.94
CA GLY A 93 42.92 -3.46 10.37
C GLY A 93 41.61 -3.79 11.08
N ASP A 94 40.81 -4.67 10.47
CA ASP A 94 39.63 -5.26 11.12
C ASP A 94 39.95 -6.02 12.42
N TYR A 95 41.23 -6.18 12.77
CA TYR A 95 41.68 -6.88 13.98
C TYR A 95 42.49 -5.98 14.93
N ASP A 96 42.65 -4.68 14.62
CA ASP A 96 43.31 -3.73 15.52
C ASP A 96 42.28 -3.12 16.48
N LEU A 97 42.46 -3.36 17.78
CA LEU A 97 41.53 -2.94 18.82
C LEU A 97 41.37 -1.41 18.89
N LYS A 98 42.43 -0.62 18.64
CA LYS A 98 42.35 0.84 18.68
C LYS A 98 41.49 1.37 17.53
N GLU A 99 41.65 0.78 16.36
CA GLU A 99 40.92 1.15 15.14
C GLU A 99 39.45 0.71 15.21
N GLN A 100 39.17 -0.46 15.78
CA GLN A 100 37.80 -0.86 16.07
C GLN A 100 37.15 0.08 17.11
N ASN A 101 37.87 0.45 18.17
CA ASN A 101 37.34 1.31 19.22
C ASN A 101 36.97 2.71 18.72
N ILE A 102 37.74 3.30 17.80
CA ILE A 102 37.37 4.62 17.24
C ILE A 102 36.07 4.53 16.42
N LEU A 103 35.87 3.46 15.64
CA LEU A 103 34.61 3.27 14.90
C LEU A 103 33.44 2.99 15.85
N ALA A 104 33.65 2.20 16.90
CA ALA A 104 32.64 1.93 17.93
C ALA A 104 32.25 3.20 18.71
N THR A 105 33.20 4.10 18.97
CA THR A 105 32.93 5.38 19.66
C THR A 105 31.92 6.25 18.89
N TYR A 106 31.91 6.16 17.56
CA TYR A 106 31.04 6.94 16.68
C TYR A 106 29.92 6.11 16.04
N GLU A 107 29.63 4.90 16.51
CA GLU A 107 28.68 3.98 15.85
C GLU A 107 27.24 4.51 15.73
N ASN A 108 26.84 5.38 16.66
CA ASN A 108 25.52 6.04 16.63
C ASN A 108 25.45 7.21 15.63
N GLU A 109 26.60 7.70 15.16
CA GLU A 109 26.71 8.86 14.29
C GLU A 109 27.17 8.45 12.88
N VAL A 110 28.03 7.44 12.75
CA VAL A 110 28.68 7.02 11.52
C VAL A 110 28.42 5.54 11.26
N HIS A 111 27.84 5.25 10.11
CA HIS A 111 27.45 3.92 9.69
C HIS A 111 28.40 3.36 8.64
N ASP A 112 28.90 2.13 8.84
CA ASP A 112 29.69 1.38 7.86
C ASP A 112 28.76 0.63 6.92
N LEU A 113 28.59 1.14 5.69
CA LEU A 113 27.63 0.62 4.72
C LEU A 113 27.93 -0.83 4.30
N TRP A 114 29.15 -1.33 4.53
CA TRP A 114 29.48 -2.72 4.24
C TRP A 114 28.70 -3.69 5.13
N LYS A 115 28.41 -3.29 6.38
CA LYS A 115 27.70 -4.11 7.37
C LYS A 115 26.22 -4.31 7.06
N ASP A 116 25.64 -3.48 6.19
CA ASP A 116 24.26 -3.64 5.73
C ASP A 116 24.09 -4.82 4.77
N ILE A 117 25.17 -5.25 4.12
CA ILE A 117 25.13 -6.26 3.06
C ILE A 117 25.91 -7.53 3.44
N TYR A 118 27.01 -7.40 4.17
CA TYR A 118 27.90 -8.51 4.49
C TYR A 118 27.89 -8.86 5.98
N HIS A 119 27.65 -10.14 6.29
CA HIS A 119 27.81 -10.69 7.64
C HIS A 119 29.30 -10.92 7.94
N LEU A 120 29.88 -10.09 8.80
CA LEU A 120 31.32 -10.07 9.06
C LEU A 120 31.87 -11.41 9.58
N ASP A 121 31.08 -12.18 10.30
CA ASP A 121 31.51 -13.47 10.86
C ASP A 121 31.50 -14.62 9.86
N GLN A 122 30.69 -14.52 8.80
CA GLN A 122 30.49 -15.61 7.82
C GLN A 122 31.14 -15.30 6.47
N ASN A 123 30.95 -14.07 5.98
CA ASN A 123 31.53 -13.60 4.72
C ASN A 123 31.97 -12.14 4.89
N PRO A 124 33.15 -11.90 5.50
CA PRO A 124 33.64 -10.56 5.79
C PRO A 124 33.87 -9.72 4.54
N GLY A 125 34.10 -10.35 3.37
CA GLY A 125 34.33 -9.64 2.11
C GLY A 125 35.60 -8.78 2.17
N PHE A 126 36.76 -9.41 2.33
CA PHE A 126 38.03 -8.71 2.40
C PHE A 126 38.41 -8.07 1.06
N THR A 127 38.57 -6.76 1.08
CA THR A 127 39.03 -5.99 -0.09
C THR A 127 40.54 -6.17 -0.31
N PHE A 128 41.31 -6.41 0.77
CA PHE A 128 42.68 -6.89 0.75
C PHE A 128 42.72 -8.35 1.19
N ASP A 129 42.96 -9.27 0.27
CA ASP A 129 42.92 -10.70 0.58
C ASP A 129 44.14 -11.43 0.02
N PRO A 130 45.31 -11.39 0.69
CA PRO A 130 46.49 -12.14 0.26
C PRO A 130 46.29 -13.66 0.13
N SER A 131 45.24 -14.22 0.73
CA SER A 131 44.93 -15.65 0.57
C SER A 131 44.39 -15.99 -0.81
N ASN A 132 43.57 -15.10 -1.40
CA ASN A 132 42.93 -15.28 -2.70
C ASN A 132 43.44 -14.34 -3.81
N ASN A 133 44.18 -13.29 -3.46
CA ASN A 133 44.76 -12.31 -4.37
C ASN A 133 46.28 -12.48 -4.47
N LEU A 134 46.75 -12.97 -5.62
CA LEU A 134 48.17 -13.21 -5.86
C LEU A 134 49.00 -11.92 -5.86
N CYS A 135 48.45 -10.82 -6.37
CA CYS A 135 49.13 -9.52 -6.37
C CYS A 135 49.35 -9.03 -4.93
N ALA A 136 48.30 -9.09 -4.11
CA ALA A 136 48.36 -8.78 -2.68
C ALA A 136 49.39 -9.64 -1.95
N ARG A 137 49.43 -10.94 -2.25
CA ARG A 137 50.41 -11.86 -1.68
C ARG A 137 51.85 -11.53 -2.04
N ILE A 138 52.10 -10.93 -3.19
CA ILE A 138 53.47 -10.55 -3.60
C ILE A 138 53.86 -9.19 -3.00
N THR A 139 52.90 -8.26 -2.87
CA THR A 139 53.17 -6.88 -2.42
C THR A 139 53.06 -6.69 -0.90
N SER A 140 52.44 -7.63 -0.17
CA SER A 140 52.20 -7.52 1.27
C SER A 140 53.37 -8.00 2.13
N ASP A 141 53.76 -7.16 3.10
CA ASP A 141 54.69 -7.55 4.16
C ASP A 141 54.01 -8.36 5.29
N SER A 142 52.71 -8.14 5.53
CA SER A 142 51.98 -8.72 6.67
C SER A 142 51.14 -9.94 6.31
N GLN A 143 50.70 -10.07 5.05
CA GLN A 143 49.84 -11.15 4.55
C GLN A 143 48.50 -11.29 5.30
N ILE A 144 48.05 -10.24 5.99
CA ILE A 144 46.81 -10.25 6.78
C ILE A 144 45.65 -9.78 5.90
N ASN A 145 44.57 -10.56 5.85
CA ASN A 145 43.32 -10.19 5.17
C ASN A 145 42.65 -9.00 5.87
N ARG A 146 42.21 -7.98 5.13
CA ARG A 146 41.65 -6.73 5.69
C ARG A 146 40.64 -6.06 4.78
N ARG A 147 39.71 -5.30 5.34
CA ARG A 147 38.86 -4.33 4.63
C ARG A 147 39.51 -2.95 4.68
N LEU A 148 40.40 -2.66 3.74
CA LEU A 148 41.05 -1.35 3.64
C LEU A 148 40.10 -0.32 3.00
N ASP A 149 39.35 -0.70 1.96
CA ASP A 149 38.39 0.19 1.29
C ASP A 149 37.06 0.20 2.03
N ARG A 150 36.53 1.39 2.33
CA ARG A 150 35.27 1.54 3.08
C ARG A 150 34.41 2.70 2.56
N TYR A 151 33.12 2.55 2.80
CA TYR A 151 32.13 3.62 2.68
C TYR A 151 31.51 3.85 4.06
N LEU A 152 31.92 4.93 4.73
CA LEU A 152 31.29 5.36 5.98
C LEU A 152 30.37 6.54 5.70
N ILE A 153 29.13 6.46 6.14
CA ILE A 153 28.17 7.55 6.00
C ILE A 153 27.82 8.11 7.37
N HIS A 154 27.83 9.43 7.51
CA HIS A 154 27.35 10.04 8.74
C HIS A 154 25.81 10.04 8.77
N THR A 155 25.24 10.15 9.96
CA THR A 155 23.79 10.33 10.15
C THR A 155 23.41 11.65 9.50
N LEU A 156 22.70 11.59 8.38
CA LEU A 156 22.46 12.75 7.54
C LEU A 156 21.28 13.58 8.05
N ASP A 157 21.42 14.89 8.03
CA ASP A 157 20.37 15.86 8.30
C ASP A 157 19.54 16.15 7.05
N ASN A 158 18.24 15.85 7.12
CA ASN A 158 17.26 16.10 6.05
C ASN A 158 17.60 15.39 4.72
N ILE A 159 18.40 14.34 4.78
CA ILE A 159 18.70 13.46 3.65
C ILE A 159 18.45 12.04 4.12
N SER A 160 17.66 11.28 3.35
CA SER A 160 17.60 9.83 3.47
C SER A 160 18.41 9.21 2.33
N TYR A 161 18.88 7.99 2.54
CA TYR A 161 19.53 7.22 1.49
C TYR A 161 19.02 5.79 1.44
N SER A 162 19.15 5.17 0.27
CA SER A 162 18.93 3.74 0.08
C SER A 162 20.06 3.18 -0.79
N ILE A 163 20.59 2.02 -0.43
CA ILE A 163 21.62 1.33 -1.20
C ILE A 163 20.92 0.45 -2.23
N GLU A 164 21.22 0.64 -3.51
CA GLU A 164 20.72 -0.24 -4.58
C GLU A 164 21.58 -1.51 -4.66
N TYR A 165 22.90 -1.36 -4.58
CA TYR A 165 23.85 -2.44 -4.32
C TYR A 165 25.23 -1.90 -3.93
N LEU A 166 26.01 -2.75 -3.25
CA LEU A 166 27.41 -2.54 -2.91
C LEU A 166 28.20 -3.82 -3.22
N LEU A 167 29.06 -3.76 -4.24
CA LEU A 167 29.76 -4.92 -4.78
C LEU A 167 31.26 -4.73 -4.78
N MET A 168 31.98 -5.83 -4.63
CA MET A 168 33.42 -5.89 -4.87
C MET A 168 33.69 -6.14 -6.35
N ILE A 169 34.56 -5.34 -6.96
CA ILE A 169 34.90 -5.41 -8.39
C ILE A 169 36.41 -5.59 -8.58
N GLY A 170 36.82 -6.10 -9.74
CA GLY A 170 38.22 -6.42 -10.02
C GLY A 170 38.67 -7.75 -9.40
N ILE A 171 37.72 -8.63 -9.05
CA ILE A 171 37.99 -9.98 -8.53
C ILE A 171 38.55 -10.94 -9.60
N GLU A 172 38.38 -10.58 -10.89
CA GLU A 172 38.89 -11.38 -11.99
C GLU A 172 40.41 -11.31 -12.09
N THR A 173 41.01 -12.44 -12.44
CA THR A 173 42.45 -12.55 -12.68
C THR A 173 42.74 -12.45 -14.17
N ILE A 174 43.93 -11.95 -14.52
CA ILE A 174 44.47 -11.91 -15.88
C ILE A 174 45.66 -12.87 -16.02
N PRO A 175 45.91 -13.48 -17.19
CA PRO A 175 47.08 -14.33 -17.39
C PRO A 175 48.38 -13.52 -17.24
N ILE A 176 49.38 -14.08 -16.54
CA ILE A 176 50.69 -13.42 -16.33
C ILE A 176 51.47 -13.34 -17.64
N ASP A 177 51.40 -14.38 -18.46
CA ASP A 177 51.98 -14.42 -19.81
C ASP A 177 50.85 -14.56 -20.84
N PRO A 178 50.48 -13.49 -21.56
CA PRO A 178 49.43 -13.54 -22.59
C PRO A 178 49.77 -14.45 -23.77
N LEU A 179 51.05 -14.78 -23.98
CA LEU A 179 51.54 -15.56 -25.11
C LEU A 179 51.68 -17.06 -24.79
N ASN A 180 51.54 -17.46 -23.53
CA ASN A 180 51.71 -18.84 -23.08
C ASN A 180 50.55 -19.27 -22.16
N ILE A 181 49.36 -19.44 -22.77
CA ILE A 181 48.08 -19.71 -22.09
C ILE A 181 48.11 -21.03 -21.29
N ASP A 182 48.96 -21.98 -21.69
CA ASP A 182 49.08 -23.31 -21.05
C ASP A 182 49.64 -23.27 -19.62
N ASN A 183 50.29 -22.16 -19.22
CA ASN A 183 50.93 -22.09 -17.89
C ASN A 183 49.96 -21.89 -16.72
N ASN A 184 48.65 -21.68 -16.95
CA ASN A 184 47.59 -21.51 -15.93
C ASN A 184 47.84 -20.46 -14.82
N GLN A 185 48.96 -19.73 -14.85
CA GLN A 185 49.30 -18.71 -13.87
C GLN A 185 48.56 -17.42 -14.18
N ARG A 186 47.70 -17.01 -13.26
CA ARG A 186 46.90 -15.80 -13.35
C ARG A 186 47.16 -14.91 -12.15
N ILE A 187 47.13 -13.61 -12.36
CA ILE A 187 47.34 -12.59 -11.33
C ILE A 187 46.14 -11.63 -11.29
N ASN A 188 45.78 -11.14 -10.12
CA ASN A 188 44.77 -10.11 -9.98
C ASN A 188 45.28 -8.78 -10.56
N GLN A 189 44.36 -7.94 -11.04
CA GLN A 189 44.71 -6.66 -11.65
C GLN A 189 45.31 -5.66 -10.66
N SER A 190 45.04 -5.83 -9.37
CA SER A 190 45.44 -4.94 -8.27
C SER A 190 45.70 -5.78 -7.03
N ASP A 191 46.52 -5.27 -6.12
CA ASP A 191 46.73 -5.84 -4.77
C ASP A 191 45.53 -5.63 -3.84
N HIS A 192 44.56 -4.84 -4.28
CA HIS A 192 43.30 -4.63 -3.58
C HIS A 192 42.11 -4.65 -4.55
N TYR A 193 41.01 -5.27 -4.12
CA TYR A 193 39.74 -5.22 -4.85
C TYR A 193 39.04 -3.89 -4.62
N ALA A 194 38.48 -3.30 -5.66
CA ALA A 194 37.75 -2.04 -5.55
C ALA A 194 36.29 -2.29 -5.11
N LEU A 195 35.67 -1.27 -4.52
CA LEU A 195 34.25 -1.30 -4.19
C LEU A 195 33.44 -0.43 -5.16
N GLN A 196 32.26 -0.93 -5.53
CA GLN A 196 31.26 -0.20 -6.32
C GLN A 196 29.99 -0.04 -5.50
N LEU A 197 29.65 1.21 -5.18
CA LEU A 197 28.40 1.58 -4.51
C LEU A 197 27.45 2.28 -5.48
N ILE A 198 26.22 1.79 -5.58
CA ILE A 198 25.10 2.58 -6.09
C ILE A 198 24.19 2.95 -4.92
N ILE A 199 24.15 4.25 -4.64
CA ILE A 199 23.39 4.84 -3.54
C ILE A 199 22.49 5.96 -4.06
N ASN A 200 21.25 5.96 -3.60
CA ASN A 200 20.26 6.98 -3.94
C ASN A 200 20.09 7.93 -2.75
N PHE A 201 20.47 9.19 -2.91
CA PHE A 201 20.23 10.24 -1.92
C PHE A 201 18.92 10.96 -2.22
N ARG A 202 18.12 11.19 -1.19
CA ARG A 202 16.85 11.92 -1.29
C ARG A 202 16.81 13.01 -0.24
N THR A 203 16.61 14.25 -0.65
CA THR A 203 16.41 15.35 0.29
C THR A 203 15.01 15.24 0.88
N ARG A 204 14.91 14.91 2.16
CA ARG A 204 13.64 14.93 2.90
C ARG A 204 13.62 16.19 3.76
N SER A 205 13.19 17.31 3.19
CA SER A 205 13.05 18.54 3.96
C SER A 205 11.72 18.54 4.70
N ILE A 206 11.78 18.45 6.03
CA ILE A 206 10.68 18.96 6.87
C ILE A 206 10.50 20.45 6.57
N SER A 207 9.25 20.90 6.53
CA SER A 207 8.87 22.22 6.06
C SER A 207 7.81 22.81 6.97
N HIS A 208 8.00 24.05 7.42
CA HIS A 208 6.95 24.81 8.13
C HIS A 208 5.74 25.14 7.26
N ARG A 209 5.79 24.79 5.97
CA ARG A 209 4.69 24.89 5.01
C ARG A 209 3.89 23.59 4.91
N SER A 210 4.21 22.59 5.73
CA SER A 210 3.46 21.34 5.86
C SER A 210 3.20 21.02 7.32
N ALA A 211 2.02 20.51 7.63
CA ALA A 211 1.60 20.14 8.98
C ALA A 211 0.72 18.88 8.97
N LEU A 212 0.90 18.02 9.96
CA LEU A 212 -0.01 16.93 10.26
C LEU A 212 -0.95 17.37 11.39
N VAL A 213 -2.26 17.36 11.16
CA VAL A 213 -3.23 18.02 12.05
C VAL A 213 -4.53 17.23 12.22
N ILE A 214 -5.24 17.53 13.31
CA ILE A 214 -6.67 17.22 13.48
C ILE A 214 -7.46 18.49 13.14
N LEU A 215 -8.54 18.35 12.38
CA LEU A 215 -9.45 19.46 12.06
C LEU A 215 -10.82 19.21 12.73
N PRO A 216 -11.43 20.22 13.38
CA PRO A 216 -12.82 20.15 13.82
C PRO A 216 -13.79 20.01 12.65
N THR A 217 -14.95 19.40 12.88
CA THR A 217 -16.01 19.30 11.86
C THR A 217 -16.50 20.67 11.43
N ILE A 218 -16.90 20.85 10.16
CA ILE A 218 -17.24 22.18 9.64
C ILE A 218 -18.37 22.86 10.44
N ASN A 219 -19.30 22.08 10.99
CA ASN A 219 -20.42 22.58 11.77
C ASN A 219 -19.98 23.32 13.05
N THR A 220 -18.78 23.05 13.57
CA THR A 220 -18.23 23.78 14.73
C THR A 220 -17.44 25.02 14.31
N TRP A 221 -17.12 25.20 13.03
CA TRP A 221 -16.30 26.31 12.55
C TRP A 221 -16.93 27.68 12.77
N PRO A 222 -18.24 27.91 12.58
CA PRO A 222 -18.84 29.22 12.87
C PRO A 222 -18.58 29.69 14.30
N LEU A 223 -18.69 28.78 15.28
CA LEU A 223 -18.39 29.05 16.68
C LEU A 223 -16.91 29.32 16.91
N ILE A 224 -16.01 28.54 16.30
CA ILE A 224 -14.57 28.75 16.49
C ILE A 224 -14.11 30.05 15.82
N ASN A 225 -14.61 30.32 14.62
CA ASN A 225 -14.22 31.47 13.82
C ASN A 225 -14.78 32.79 14.36
N SER A 226 -15.89 32.78 15.13
CA SER A 226 -16.35 33.99 15.82
C SER A 226 -15.33 34.55 16.81
N TYR A 227 -14.39 33.72 17.29
CA TYR A 227 -13.24 34.18 18.07
C TYR A 227 -12.05 34.53 17.17
N ARG A 228 -11.71 33.67 16.20
CA ARG A 228 -10.51 33.81 15.37
C ARG A 228 -10.54 35.01 14.44
N GLU A 229 -11.67 35.30 13.83
CA GLU A 229 -11.80 36.39 12.84
C GLU A 229 -11.41 37.76 13.44
N GLN A 230 -11.67 37.94 14.74
CA GLN A 230 -11.38 39.18 15.44
C GLN A 230 -9.95 39.27 15.97
N TYR A 231 -9.37 38.16 16.45
CA TYR A 231 -8.16 38.19 17.27
C TYR A 231 -7.00 37.32 16.77
N ASP A 232 -7.16 36.52 15.72
CA ASP A 232 -6.09 35.68 15.17
C ASP A 232 -5.58 36.24 13.83
N PRO A 233 -4.39 36.86 13.77
CA PRO A 233 -3.78 37.32 12.52
C PRO A 233 -3.58 36.21 11.48
N SER A 234 -3.52 34.95 11.94
CA SER A 234 -3.36 33.77 11.10
C SER A 234 -4.69 33.18 10.61
N PHE A 235 -5.84 33.82 10.92
CA PHE A 235 -7.18 33.35 10.57
C PHE A 235 -7.33 32.98 9.10
N ASN A 236 -6.93 33.87 8.18
CA ASN A 236 -7.03 33.63 6.73
C ASN A 236 -6.03 32.59 6.22
N ARG A 237 -4.97 32.32 6.97
CA ARG A 237 -3.87 31.43 6.55
C ARG A 237 -4.09 30.00 7.00
N TRP A 238 -4.65 29.80 8.20
CA TRP A 238 -4.85 28.50 8.81
C TRP A 238 -6.33 28.21 9.08
N PRO A 239 -6.84 27.02 8.72
CA PRO A 239 -8.12 26.58 9.24
C PRO A 239 -8.05 26.35 10.77
N PRO A 240 -9.18 26.27 11.49
CA PRO A 240 -9.19 25.74 12.86
C PRO A 240 -8.55 24.35 12.92
N HIS A 241 -7.55 24.15 13.78
CA HIS A 241 -6.78 22.90 13.82
C HIS A 241 -6.11 22.64 15.17
N PHE A 242 -5.79 21.37 15.44
CA PHE A 242 -4.83 20.93 16.44
C PHE A 242 -3.61 20.33 15.74
N ASN A 243 -2.41 20.86 16.03
CA ASN A 243 -1.17 20.32 15.47
C ASN A 243 -0.81 18.98 16.11
N LEU A 244 -0.61 17.95 15.31
CA LEU A 244 0.00 16.68 15.74
C LEU A 244 1.51 16.70 15.51
N LEU A 245 1.94 17.08 14.30
CA LEU A 245 3.35 17.28 13.95
C LEU A 245 3.48 18.53 13.08
N TRP A 246 4.30 19.50 13.52
CA TRP A 246 4.65 20.68 12.74
C TRP A 246 6.06 21.16 13.16
N PRO A 247 6.99 21.37 12.21
CA PRO A 247 6.88 21.16 10.76
C PRO A 247 6.74 19.68 10.35
N PHE A 248 6.10 19.43 9.21
CA PHE A 248 5.95 18.09 8.61
C PHE A 248 6.63 18.02 7.23
N PHE A 249 6.65 16.86 6.57
CA PHE A 249 7.31 16.69 5.27
C PHE A 249 6.66 17.54 4.17
N ASP A 250 7.48 18.14 3.30
CA ASP A 250 7.02 18.78 2.07
C ASP A 250 6.71 17.70 1.02
N LEU A 251 5.43 17.33 0.87
CA LEU A 251 5.00 16.29 -0.06
C LEU A 251 4.88 16.88 -1.47
N THR A 252 5.40 16.17 -2.47
CA THR A 252 5.36 16.62 -3.87
C THR A 252 4.63 15.64 -4.77
N ASP A 253 3.81 14.76 -4.18
CA ASP A 253 3.12 13.65 -4.84
C ASP A 253 4.07 12.74 -5.63
N CYS A 254 5.30 12.56 -5.12
CA CYS A 254 6.23 11.59 -5.68
C CYS A 254 5.96 10.19 -5.11
N GLN A 255 6.36 9.14 -5.83
CA GLN A 255 6.15 7.77 -5.37
C GLN A 255 6.88 7.50 -4.03
N ASP A 256 8.05 8.11 -3.83
CA ASP A 256 8.81 7.96 -2.59
C ASP A 256 8.05 8.50 -1.37
N ASP A 257 7.30 9.60 -1.51
CA ASP A 257 6.44 10.13 -0.45
C ASP A 257 5.35 9.12 -0.06
N GLN A 258 4.84 8.37 -1.05
CA GLN A 258 3.85 7.33 -0.79
C GLN A 258 4.42 6.15 -0.02
N GLU A 259 5.61 5.67 -0.41
CA GLU A 259 6.27 4.53 0.22
C GLU A 259 6.80 4.86 1.62
N ASP A 260 7.48 6.00 1.76
CA ASP A 260 8.33 6.28 2.91
C ASP A 260 7.60 7.06 4.01
N ILE A 261 6.46 7.70 3.69
CA ILE A 261 5.73 8.59 4.60
C ILE A 261 4.26 8.18 4.69
N LEU A 262 3.54 8.20 3.56
CA LEU A 262 2.09 8.03 3.59
C LEU A 262 1.67 6.61 3.91
N LEU A 263 2.34 5.58 3.39
CA LEU A 263 2.03 4.19 3.68
C LEU A 263 2.30 3.82 5.15
N PRO A 264 3.48 4.10 5.74
CA PRO A 264 3.71 3.88 7.17
C PRO A 264 2.70 4.64 8.04
N LEU A 265 2.40 5.89 7.69
CA LEU A 265 1.38 6.69 8.38
C LEU A 265 -0.01 6.03 8.28
N ARG A 266 -0.41 5.55 7.10
CA ARG A 266 -1.68 4.86 6.89
C ARG A 266 -1.80 3.57 7.69
N LEU A 267 -0.74 2.77 7.72
CA LEU A 267 -0.71 1.51 8.46
C LEU A 267 -0.81 1.74 9.98
N LEU A 268 -0.25 2.83 10.49
CA LEU A 268 -0.47 3.25 11.87
C LEU A 268 -1.92 3.70 12.10
N LEU A 269 -2.41 4.63 11.27
CA LEU A 269 -3.73 5.25 11.45
C LEU A 269 -4.90 4.26 11.29
N CYS A 270 -4.76 3.20 10.47
CA CYS A 270 -5.80 2.18 10.32
C CYS A 270 -5.97 1.29 11.57
N GLN A 271 -5.01 1.30 12.49
CA GLN A 271 -5.08 0.58 13.76
C GLN A 271 -5.67 1.43 14.89
N ILE A 272 -5.85 2.73 14.66
CA ILE A 272 -6.35 3.69 15.65
C ILE A 272 -7.82 3.93 15.39
N GLU A 273 -8.70 3.54 16.31
CA GLU A 273 -10.14 3.78 16.20
C GLU A 273 -10.47 5.28 16.19
N SER A 274 -11.57 5.64 15.53
CA SER A 274 -12.11 7.00 15.62
C SER A 274 -12.52 7.32 17.05
N PHE A 275 -12.34 8.57 17.46
CA PHE A 275 -12.65 9.03 18.82
C PHE A 275 -13.32 10.40 18.79
N SER A 276 -13.98 10.80 19.87
CA SER A 276 -14.57 12.13 19.98
C SER A 276 -13.68 13.05 20.81
N ILE A 277 -13.51 14.28 20.33
CA ILE A 277 -12.87 15.36 21.07
C ILE A 277 -13.96 16.25 21.70
N GLU A 278 -13.74 16.62 22.95
CA GLU A 278 -14.53 17.58 23.70
C GLU A 278 -13.68 18.81 24.06
N ILE A 279 -14.18 19.99 23.68
CA ILE A 279 -13.62 21.29 24.05
C ILE A 279 -14.51 21.87 25.15
N ASN A 280 -13.92 22.18 26.30
CA ASN A 280 -14.65 22.60 27.49
C ASN A 280 -14.18 23.94 28.06
N GLU A 281 -13.01 24.46 27.65
CA GLU A 281 -12.49 25.72 28.16
C GLU A 281 -11.64 26.47 27.12
N ILE A 282 -11.56 27.79 27.32
CA ILE A 282 -10.56 28.65 26.68
C ILE A 282 -9.51 28.97 27.74
N ASP A 283 -8.24 28.76 27.39
CA ASP A 283 -7.09 28.99 28.25
C ASP A 283 -6.07 29.89 27.51
N SER A 284 -4.99 30.29 28.17
CA SER A 284 -3.98 31.16 27.57
C SER A 284 -2.56 30.79 27.94
N PHE A 285 -1.66 30.87 26.95
CA PHE A 285 -0.22 30.83 27.20
C PHE A 285 0.29 32.26 27.33
N ILE A 286 0.59 32.66 28.56
CA ILE A 286 1.07 34.02 28.87
C ILE A 286 2.41 34.29 28.18
N GLU A 287 3.31 33.30 28.17
CA GLU A 287 4.64 33.39 27.55
C GLU A 287 4.60 33.73 26.05
N ASN A 288 3.52 33.32 25.37
CA ASN A 288 3.38 33.47 23.92
C ASN A 288 2.29 34.49 23.55
N ASN A 289 1.66 35.14 24.53
CA ASN A 289 0.53 36.05 24.34
C ASN A 289 -0.62 35.47 23.49
N ILE A 290 -0.95 34.18 23.64
CA ILE A 290 -2.02 33.53 22.88
C ILE A 290 -3.14 32.99 23.77
N SER A 291 -4.37 33.03 23.26
CA SER A 291 -5.50 32.27 23.81
C SER A 291 -5.85 31.12 22.89
N PHE A 292 -6.23 29.99 23.48
CA PHE A 292 -6.50 28.76 22.76
C PHE A 292 -7.68 28.01 23.36
N MET A 293 -8.37 27.23 22.54
CA MET A 293 -9.34 26.25 22.99
C MET A 293 -8.62 25.01 23.49
N LYS A 294 -8.97 24.58 24.71
CA LYS A 294 -8.34 23.46 25.40
C LYS A 294 -9.27 22.26 25.43
N LEU A 295 -8.63 21.10 25.32
CA LEU A 295 -9.31 19.81 25.35
C LEU A 295 -9.59 19.40 26.79
N ASN A 296 -10.71 18.69 27.01
CA ASN A 296 -10.94 18.05 28.29
C ASN A 296 -9.88 16.95 28.55
N GLN A 297 -9.76 16.50 29.81
CA GLN A 297 -8.70 15.57 30.22
C GLN A 297 -8.69 14.26 29.41
N GLN A 298 -9.85 13.71 29.06
CA GLN A 298 -9.95 12.47 28.29
C GLN A 298 -9.48 12.68 26.85
N SER A 299 -9.94 13.74 26.18
CA SER A 299 -9.54 14.10 24.82
C SER A 299 -8.05 14.40 24.74
N THR A 300 -7.49 15.09 25.75
CA THR A 300 -6.04 15.33 25.85
C THR A 300 -5.25 14.02 25.87
N LYS A 301 -5.71 13.00 26.61
CA LYS A 301 -5.02 11.70 26.67
C LYS A 301 -4.98 11.02 25.31
N TYR A 302 -6.10 10.97 24.60
CA TYR A 302 -6.16 10.36 23.26
C TYR A 302 -5.22 11.05 22.27
N VAL A 303 -5.25 12.39 22.21
CA VAL A 303 -4.40 13.15 21.27
C VAL A 303 -2.91 13.03 21.63
N LYS A 304 -2.56 12.97 22.93
CA LYS A 304 -1.18 12.71 23.37
C LYS A 304 -0.69 11.31 23.01
N GLN A 305 -1.54 10.28 23.17
CA GLN A 305 -1.20 8.91 22.76
C GLN A 305 -0.92 8.83 21.25
N LEU A 306 -1.80 9.44 20.44
CA LEU A 306 -1.59 9.53 18.99
C LEU A 306 -0.30 10.28 18.64
N HIS A 307 -0.01 11.40 19.31
CA HIS A 307 1.23 12.15 19.10
C HIS A 307 2.48 11.32 19.40
N GLU A 308 2.52 10.56 20.49
CA GLU A 308 3.67 9.72 20.82
C GLU A 308 3.91 8.62 19.79
N GLN A 309 2.86 7.98 19.28
CA GLN A 309 2.99 7.00 18.19
C GLN A 309 3.50 7.65 16.89
N LEU A 310 2.99 8.82 16.54
CA LEU A 310 3.45 9.59 15.38
C LEU A 310 4.89 10.07 15.52
N LYS A 311 5.31 10.41 16.74
CA LYS A 311 6.68 10.81 17.06
C LYS A 311 7.66 9.64 16.94
N GLN A 312 7.26 8.44 17.35
CA GLN A 312 8.05 7.23 17.13
C GLN A 312 8.21 6.94 15.63
N LEU A 313 7.14 7.15 14.86
CA LEU A 313 7.16 6.94 13.40
C LEU A 313 7.99 8.02 12.67
N PHE A 314 7.92 9.28 13.10
CA PHE A 314 8.58 10.43 12.48
C PHE A 314 9.34 11.29 13.50
N PRO A 315 10.44 10.79 14.09
CA PRO A 315 11.17 11.50 15.14
C PRO A 315 11.72 12.87 14.69
N GLN A 316 12.06 13.00 13.41
CA GLN A 316 12.54 14.24 12.80
C GLN A 316 11.50 15.37 12.80
N CYS A 317 10.22 15.06 12.91
CA CYS A 317 9.13 16.04 12.94
C CYS A 317 8.80 16.56 14.36
N SER A 318 9.60 16.21 15.38
CA SER A 318 9.32 16.49 16.80
C SER A 318 10.48 17.19 17.55
N LYS A 319 11.43 17.82 16.84
CA LYS A 319 12.74 18.25 17.39
C LYS A 319 12.73 19.30 18.54
N ASN A 320 11.60 19.82 19.04
CA ASN A 320 11.58 20.96 19.99
C ASN A 320 10.58 20.90 21.17
N ASN A 321 10.28 19.74 21.76
CA ASN A 321 9.38 19.67 22.92
C ASN A 321 10.10 19.65 24.28
N ARG A 322 10.81 20.73 24.66
CA ARG A 322 11.42 20.85 26.01
C ARG A 322 10.38 20.81 27.15
N ASN A 323 9.15 21.26 26.90
CA ASN A 323 8.06 21.36 27.89
C ASN A 323 6.95 20.30 27.70
N GLY A 324 7.21 19.26 26.91
CA GLY A 324 6.21 18.25 26.55
C GLY A 324 5.17 18.73 25.54
N TYR A 325 4.48 17.78 24.89
CA TYR A 325 3.42 18.10 23.93
C TYR A 325 2.13 18.50 24.64
N ASN A 326 1.56 19.65 24.27
CA ASN A 326 0.27 20.14 24.77
C ASN A 326 -0.68 20.44 23.60
N PRO A 327 -1.70 19.60 23.34
CA PRO A 327 -2.62 19.81 22.23
C PRO A 327 -3.51 21.03 22.50
N HIS A 328 -3.44 22.03 21.61
CA HIS A 328 -4.21 23.27 21.70
C HIS A 328 -4.61 23.76 20.31
N MET A 329 -5.72 24.51 20.25
CA MET A 329 -6.17 25.20 19.04
C MET A 329 -6.17 26.71 19.30
N THR A 330 -5.20 27.42 18.71
CA THR A 330 -5.08 28.88 18.86
C THR A 330 -6.32 29.57 18.31
N ILE A 331 -6.90 30.46 19.12
CA ILE A 331 -8.05 31.29 18.72
C ILE A 331 -7.78 32.78 18.72
N ALA A 332 -6.71 33.24 19.38
CA ALA A 332 -6.32 34.64 19.45
C ALA A 332 -4.81 34.79 19.68
N GLN A 333 -4.20 35.83 19.10
CA GLN A 333 -2.82 36.21 19.36
C GLN A 333 -2.74 37.71 19.65
N PHE A 334 -2.10 38.07 20.75
CA PHE A 334 -2.01 39.45 21.23
C PHE A 334 -0.57 39.96 21.16
N GLU A 335 -0.42 41.27 20.96
CA GLU A 335 0.91 41.91 20.91
C GLU A 335 1.65 41.84 22.25
N ASN A 336 0.92 41.82 23.37
CA ASN A 336 1.48 41.83 24.72
C ASN A 336 0.53 41.22 25.76
N GLU A 337 1.09 40.92 26.92
CA GLU A 337 0.37 40.31 28.05
C GLU A 337 -0.78 41.18 28.57
N GLN A 338 -0.66 42.51 28.53
CA GLN A 338 -1.71 43.41 29.00
C GLN A 338 -2.98 43.28 28.16
N LYS A 339 -2.84 43.28 26.83
CA LYS A 339 -3.96 43.06 25.90
C LYS A 339 -4.57 41.67 26.06
N LEU A 340 -3.74 40.64 26.27
CA LEU A 340 -4.21 39.29 26.57
C LEU A 340 -5.07 39.28 27.85
N ASN A 341 -4.58 39.87 28.95
CA ASN A 341 -5.28 39.86 30.23
C ASN A 341 -6.58 40.68 30.19
N GLN A 342 -6.65 41.75 29.39
CA GLN A 342 -7.90 42.49 29.13
C GLN A 342 -8.91 41.66 28.33
N ALA A 343 -8.45 40.88 27.35
CA ALA A 343 -9.32 40.03 26.53
C ALA A 343 -9.74 38.74 27.24
N LYS A 344 -8.97 38.25 28.22
CA LYS A 344 -9.32 37.03 29.00
C LYS A 344 -10.71 37.10 29.63
N SER A 345 -11.13 38.27 30.12
CA SER A 345 -12.46 38.42 30.73
C SER A 345 -13.62 38.37 29.72
N SER A 346 -13.37 38.65 28.44
CA SER A 346 -14.38 38.56 27.38
C SER A 346 -14.33 37.25 26.59
N LEU A 347 -13.18 36.56 26.58
CA LEU A 347 -12.98 35.27 25.95
C LEU A 347 -13.38 34.13 26.90
N SER A 348 -14.67 33.80 26.93
CA SER A 348 -15.17 32.61 27.61
C SER A 348 -15.93 31.70 26.66
N LEU A 349 -15.88 30.39 26.94
CA LEU A 349 -16.65 29.39 26.21
C LEU A 349 -17.99 29.21 26.91
N ASN A 350 -19.09 29.57 26.25
CA ASN A 350 -20.42 29.51 26.86
C ASN A 350 -20.88 28.07 27.11
N GLU A 351 -20.61 27.16 26.17
CA GLU A 351 -20.97 25.75 26.26
C GLU A 351 -19.84 24.88 25.69
N SER A 352 -19.57 23.75 26.35
CA SER A 352 -18.68 22.74 25.79
C SER A 352 -19.29 22.12 24.54
N PHE A 353 -18.46 21.80 23.55
CA PHE A 353 -18.92 21.12 22.35
C PHE A 353 -18.03 19.94 21.99
N LYS A 354 -18.60 18.99 21.24
CA LYS A 354 -17.95 17.75 20.82
C LYS A 354 -17.96 17.62 19.32
N PHE A 355 -16.90 17.02 18.80
CA PHE A 355 -16.85 16.57 17.41
C PHE A 355 -16.12 15.23 17.29
N PRO A 356 -16.46 14.40 16.29
CA PRO A 356 -15.73 13.17 16.00
C PRO A 356 -14.42 13.47 15.27
N VAL A 357 -13.39 12.68 15.56
CA VAL A 357 -12.13 12.61 14.82
C VAL A 357 -12.12 11.29 14.08
N GLU A 358 -12.38 11.38 12.78
CA GLU A 358 -12.40 10.24 11.85
C GLU A 358 -11.26 10.31 10.85
N TYR A 359 -10.58 11.46 10.74
CA TYR A 359 -9.53 11.70 9.78
C TYR A 359 -8.40 12.51 10.41
N ILE A 360 -7.18 12.18 9.99
CA ILE A 360 -6.00 13.02 10.17
C ILE A 360 -5.70 13.70 8.84
N TYR A 361 -5.32 14.97 8.88
CA TYR A 361 -5.13 15.77 7.67
C TYR A 361 -3.67 16.18 7.52
N ILE A 362 -3.19 16.17 6.28
CA ILE A 362 -1.94 16.81 5.91
C ILE A 362 -2.28 18.11 5.21
N LEU A 363 -1.88 19.22 5.84
CA LEU A 363 -2.00 20.55 5.29
C LEU A 363 -0.70 20.95 4.63
N GLN A 364 -0.77 21.58 3.45
CA GLN A 364 0.39 22.14 2.79
C GLN A 364 0.08 23.51 2.17
N ARG A 365 1.11 24.31 1.91
CA ARG A 365 1.00 25.55 1.14
C ARG A 365 2.17 25.69 0.16
N PRO A 366 1.95 26.34 -1.00
CA PRO A 366 2.98 26.52 -2.02
C PRO A 366 4.14 27.39 -1.53
N TYR A 367 5.21 27.44 -2.33
CA TYR A 367 6.40 28.25 -2.06
C TYR A 367 6.16 29.76 -2.23
N ASP A 368 5.08 30.14 -2.91
CA ASP A 368 4.83 31.51 -3.33
C ASP A 368 4.12 32.29 -2.23
N ASN A 369 4.90 33.12 -1.53
CA ASN A 369 4.52 34.09 -0.50
C ASN A 369 3.92 33.50 0.80
N ASP A 370 4.36 34.04 1.94
CA ASP A 370 3.92 33.65 3.29
C ASP A 370 2.44 33.92 3.57
N THR A 371 1.74 34.60 2.66
CA THR A 371 0.32 34.94 2.74
C THR A 371 -0.60 33.86 2.16
N THR A 372 -0.08 32.87 1.42
CA THR A 372 -0.93 31.84 0.80
C THR A 372 -1.47 30.87 1.87
N PRO A 373 -2.80 30.61 1.91
CA PRO A 373 -3.40 29.70 2.89
C PRO A 373 -2.94 28.25 2.75
N PHE A 374 -2.98 27.53 3.87
CA PHE A 374 -2.85 26.08 3.86
C PHE A 374 -4.09 25.43 3.23
N HIS A 375 -3.87 24.41 2.40
CA HIS A 375 -4.92 23.57 1.85
C HIS A 375 -4.69 22.11 2.25
N ILE A 376 -5.74 21.30 2.16
CA ILE A 376 -5.68 19.88 2.51
C ILE A 376 -5.13 19.13 1.30
N VAL A 377 -4.00 18.47 1.47
CA VAL A 377 -3.40 17.61 0.43
C VAL A 377 -3.85 16.16 0.63
N TYR A 378 -3.92 15.70 1.88
CA TYR A 378 -4.35 14.35 2.22
C TYR A 378 -5.39 14.36 3.35
N GLN A 379 -6.44 13.56 3.17
CA GLN A 379 -7.44 13.22 4.17
C GLN A 379 -7.29 11.73 4.51
N LEU A 380 -6.69 11.43 5.66
CA LEU A 380 -6.27 10.07 6.04
C LEU A 380 -7.24 9.48 7.08
N PRO A 381 -8.03 8.46 6.74
CA PRO A 381 -9.06 7.92 7.63
C PRO A 381 -8.47 7.16 8.82
N LEU A 382 -9.04 7.36 10.01
CA LEU A 382 -8.80 6.53 11.18
C LEU A 382 -9.62 5.24 11.10
N GLY A 383 -9.14 4.22 11.80
CA GLY A 383 -9.82 2.95 11.96
C GLY A 383 -9.58 1.97 10.83
N SER A 384 -9.87 0.71 11.14
CA SER A 384 -9.67 -0.40 10.22
C SER A 384 -10.77 -0.50 9.18
N VAL A 385 -11.92 0.15 9.39
CA VAL A 385 -13.06 0.19 8.46
C VAL A 385 -13.37 1.65 8.15
N LEU A 386 -13.51 1.99 6.86
CA LEU A 386 -14.08 3.29 6.51
C LEU A 386 -15.54 3.32 6.94
N GLN A 387 -15.95 4.44 7.54
CA GLN A 387 -17.35 4.62 7.90
C GLN A 387 -18.24 4.46 6.66
N PRO A 388 -19.36 3.72 6.77
CA PRO A 388 -20.30 3.58 5.68
C PRO A 388 -20.83 4.93 5.21
N ILE A 389 -21.09 5.04 3.90
CA ILE A 389 -21.62 6.27 3.27
C ILE A 389 -23.01 6.70 3.78
N ASN A 390 -23.73 5.83 4.50
CA ASN A 390 -25.03 6.13 5.12
C ASN A 390 -24.91 6.58 6.59
N SER A 391 -23.69 6.62 7.15
CA SER A 391 -23.45 7.06 8.52
C SER A 391 -23.75 8.56 8.64
N LYS A 392 -24.47 8.94 9.70
CA LYS A 392 -24.93 10.33 9.95
C LYS A 392 -23.80 11.36 10.13
N GLN A 393 -22.54 10.91 10.13
CA GLN A 393 -21.36 11.71 10.46
C GLN A 393 -20.60 12.23 9.24
N LEU A 394 -20.90 11.73 8.03
CA LEU A 394 -20.31 12.21 6.78
C LEU A 394 -21.23 13.19 6.03
N ASN A 395 -21.25 14.46 6.45
CA ASN A 395 -21.93 15.56 5.74
C ASN A 395 -21.14 16.07 4.51
N CYS A 396 -20.36 15.22 3.84
CA CYS A 396 -19.58 15.65 2.68
C CYS A 396 -20.43 15.86 1.41
N VAL A 397 -21.65 15.33 1.36
CA VAL A 397 -22.57 15.43 0.21
C VAL A 397 -23.83 16.22 0.56
N ASP A 398 -24.46 16.83 -0.43
CA ASP A 398 -25.75 17.48 -0.23
C ASP A 398 -26.87 16.49 0.12
N ARG A 399 -27.91 16.98 0.80
CA ARG A 399 -29.07 16.17 1.20
C ARG A 399 -29.75 15.47 0.02
N LYS A 400 -29.73 16.08 -1.17
CA LYS A 400 -30.46 15.53 -2.32
C LYS A 400 -29.73 14.33 -2.94
N LEU A 401 -28.41 14.33 -2.97
CA LEU A 401 -27.60 13.18 -3.34
C LEU A 401 -27.78 12.04 -2.33
N GLN A 402 -27.87 12.37 -1.04
CA GLN A 402 -28.17 11.37 0.00
C GLN A 402 -29.55 10.72 -0.23
N GLU A 403 -30.58 11.53 -0.48
CA GLU A 403 -31.93 11.07 -0.80
C GLU A 403 -31.96 10.20 -2.07
N PHE A 404 -31.21 10.57 -3.12
CA PHE A 404 -31.08 9.75 -4.33
C PHE A 404 -30.52 8.36 -4.01
N PHE A 405 -29.40 8.28 -3.28
CA PHE A 405 -28.80 7.00 -2.89
C PHE A 405 -29.74 6.15 -2.04
N GLN A 406 -30.54 6.79 -1.18
CA GLN A 406 -31.56 6.11 -0.38
C GLN A 406 -32.68 5.54 -1.26
N ILE A 407 -33.25 6.33 -2.17
CA ILE A 407 -34.34 5.92 -3.07
C ILE A 407 -33.90 4.77 -3.98
N MET A 408 -32.67 4.82 -4.47
CA MET A 408 -32.10 3.79 -5.35
C MET A 408 -31.58 2.57 -4.58
N ASN A 409 -31.74 2.51 -3.25
CA ASN A 409 -31.25 1.43 -2.37
C ASN A 409 -29.75 1.12 -2.54
N LEU A 410 -28.93 2.17 -2.71
CA LEU A 410 -27.48 2.03 -2.91
C LEU A 410 -26.70 1.86 -1.61
N TYR A 411 -27.31 2.22 -0.47
CA TYR A 411 -26.72 2.03 0.85
C TYR A 411 -26.77 0.59 1.31
N GLU A 412 -25.74 0.18 2.07
CA GLU A 412 -25.85 -1.03 2.88
C GLU A 412 -26.91 -0.82 3.97
N THR A 413 -27.69 -1.86 4.26
CA THR A 413 -28.66 -1.78 5.36
C THR A 413 -27.95 -1.77 6.69
N ASN A 414 -28.43 -0.98 7.66
CA ASN A 414 -27.84 -0.92 9.01
C ASN A 414 -27.75 -2.31 9.67
N GLU A 415 -28.72 -3.19 9.39
CA GLU A 415 -28.73 -4.56 9.90
C GLU A 415 -27.63 -5.44 9.27
N SER A 416 -27.37 -5.29 7.96
CA SER A 416 -26.27 -6.01 7.29
C SER A 416 -24.91 -5.57 7.84
N TYR A 417 -24.70 -4.24 7.90
CA TYR A 417 -23.45 -3.68 8.40
C TYR A 417 -23.20 -4.08 9.85
N LYS A 418 -24.21 -3.96 10.73
CA LYS A 418 -24.08 -4.30 12.14
C LYS A 418 -23.74 -5.77 12.35
N ARG A 419 -24.39 -6.69 11.61
CA ARG A 419 -24.06 -8.12 11.67
C ARG A 419 -22.59 -8.37 11.32
N LYS A 420 -22.10 -7.82 10.21
CA LYS A 420 -20.68 -7.97 9.81
C LYS A 420 -19.72 -7.36 10.83
N GLN A 421 -20.04 -6.18 11.35
CA GLN A 421 -19.24 -5.52 12.38
C GLN A 421 -19.16 -6.39 13.65
N GLU A 422 -20.29 -6.89 14.15
CA GLU A 422 -20.34 -7.77 15.32
C GLU A 422 -19.50 -9.05 15.11
N LYS A 423 -19.53 -9.66 13.91
CA LYS A 423 -18.70 -10.84 13.59
C LYS A 423 -17.21 -10.51 13.51
N PHE A 424 -16.86 -9.38 12.89
CA PHE A 424 -15.47 -8.91 12.84
C PHE A 424 -14.90 -8.68 14.25
N GLU A 425 -15.65 -7.99 15.12
CA GLU A 425 -15.23 -7.69 16.49
C GLU A 425 -15.04 -8.96 17.33
N LYS A 426 -15.97 -9.93 17.23
CA LYS A 426 -15.84 -11.23 17.90
C LYS A 426 -14.58 -12.00 17.46
N LEU A 427 -14.34 -12.09 16.15
CA LEU A 427 -13.15 -12.76 15.60
C LEU A 427 -11.86 -12.02 16.00
N SER A 428 -11.85 -10.70 15.92
CA SER A 428 -10.71 -9.87 16.35
C SER A 428 -10.38 -10.09 17.82
N SER A 429 -11.39 -10.12 18.69
CA SER A 429 -11.22 -10.40 20.12
C SER A 429 -10.67 -11.81 20.36
N CYS A 430 -11.20 -12.82 19.67
CA CYS A 430 -10.72 -14.20 19.73
C CYS A 430 -9.22 -14.30 19.39
N PHE A 431 -8.78 -13.69 18.29
CA PHE A 431 -7.38 -13.74 17.88
C PHE A 431 -6.45 -12.92 18.78
N LYS A 432 -6.91 -11.77 19.31
CA LYS A 432 -6.15 -10.98 20.30
C LYS A 432 -5.95 -11.74 21.62
N GLN A 433 -6.95 -12.51 22.06
CA GLN A 433 -6.82 -13.35 23.26
C GLN A 433 -5.83 -14.50 23.03
N MET A 434 -5.85 -15.11 21.84
CA MET A 434 -4.94 -16.20 21.50
C MET A 434 -3.48 -15.73 21.36
N PHE A 435 -3.20 -14.65 20.64
CA PHE A 435 -1.86 -14.15 20.35
C PHE A 435 -1.51 -12.95 21.24
N ASN A 436 -1.43 -13.18 22.55
CA ASN A 436 -1.02 -12.15 23.51
C ASN A 436 0.48 -12.28 23.83
N LYS A 437 1.01 -11.38 24.67
CA LYS A 437 2.45 -11.36 25.03
C LYS A 437 2.93 -12.61 25.77
N ASP A 438 2.03 -13.40 26.35
CA ASP A 438 2.39 -14.64 27.05
C ASP A 438 2.49 -15.83 26.08
N THR A 439 1.86 -15.73 24.90
CA THR A 439 1.80 -16.80 23.90
C THR A 439 2.62 -16.51 22.65
N LEU A 440 2.98 -15.26 22.35
CA LEU A 440 3.70 -14.88 21.15
C LEU A 440 4.58 -13.65 21.41
N ASN A 441 5.89 -13.81 21.43
CA ASN A 441 6.84 -12.72 21.65
C ASN A 441 7.74 -12.42 20.44
N CYS A 442 8.04 -13.43 19.63
CA CYS A 442 8.91 -13.29 18.47
C CYS A 442 8.13 -12.98 17.18
N PHE A 443 6.81 -12.92 17.23
CA PHE A 443 5.97 -12.53 16.11
C PHE A 443 4.96 -11.45 16.52
N THR A 444 4.57 -10.63 15.56
CA THR A 444 3.42 -9.73 15.66
C THR A 444 2.28 -10.29 14.83
N HIS A 445 1.05 -10.00 15.24
CA HIS A 445 -0.13 -10.40 14.48
C HIS A 445 -1.05 -9.20 14.24
N SER A 446 -1.86 -9.28 13.18
CA SER A 446 -2.90 -8.29 12.89
C SER A 446 -4.09 -8.97 12.21
N PHE A 447 -5.29 -8.61 12.64
CA PHE A 447 -6.53 -9.05 12.01
C PHE A 447 -7.27 -7.83 11.49
N LEU A 448 -7.31 -7.70 10.16
CA LEU A 448 -7.80 -6.50 9.48
C LEU A 448 -8.94 -6.86 8.53
N PRO A 449 -9.94 -5.99 8.37
CA PRO A 449 -10.94 -6.17 7.34
C PRO A 449 -10.33 -5.88 5.96
N TYR A 450 -10.89 -6.51 4.94
CA TYR A 450 -10.48 -6.37 3.55
C TYR A 450 -11.70 -6.11 2.65
N GLY A 451 -11.48 -5.89 1.36
CA GLY A 451 -12.54 -5.80 0.36
C GLY A 451 -13.56 -4.69 0.59
N SER A 452 -14.83 -4.96 0.25
CA SER A 452 -15.91 -3.96 0.34
C SER A 452 -16.18 -3.49 1.77
N PHE A 453 -16.03 -4.38 2.76
CA PHE A 453 -16.25 -4.03 4.15
C PHE A 453 -15.19 -3.02 4.64
N ARG A 454 -13.90 -3.26 4.34
CA ARG A 454 -12.82 -2.29 4.61
C ARG A 454 -13.09 -0.91 4.01
N ILE A 455 -13.61 -0.89 2.78
CA ILE A 455 -13.92 0.34 2.02
C ILE A 455 -15.23 0.98 2.50
N GLY A 456 -16.04 0.35 3.36
CA GLY A 456 -17.29 0.93 3.87
C GLY A 456 -18.40 1.02 2.81
N ILE A 457 -18.43 0.07 1.86
CA ILE A 457 -19.49 -0.05 0.84
C ILE A 457 -20.19 -1.40 0.96
N ASN A 458 -21.42 -1.48 0.45
CA ASN A 458 -22.21 -2.71 0.51
C ASN A 458 -21.42 -3.92 -0.03
N GLY A 459 -21.52 -5.08 0.60
CA GLY A 459 -20.85 -6.30 0.18
C GLY A 459 -21.70 -7.51 0.52
N GLN A 460 -21.48 -8.64 -0.13
CA GLN A 460 -22.13 -9.88 0.32
C GLN A 460 -21.34 -10.47 1.49
N ASP A 461 -20.04 -10.59 1.31
CA ASP A 461 -19.15 -11.28 2.24
C ASP A 461 -18.37 -10.27 3.10
N LEU A 462 -17.92 -10.74 4.26
CA LEU A 462 -16.95 -10.07 5.12
C LEU A 462 -15.57 -10.65 4.82
N ASP A 463 -14.81 -9.97 3.98
CA ASP A 463 -13.42 -10.32 3.69
C ASP A 463 -12.52 -9.78 4.81
N THR A 464 -11.59 -10.61 5.28
CA THR A 464 -10.65 -10.27 6.36
C THR A 464 -9.31 -10.92 6.10
N ILE A 465 -8.24 -10.33 6.64
CA ILE A 465 -6.90 -10.86 6.52
C ILE A 465 -6.29 -11.00 7.90
N PHE A 466 -5.72 -12.17 8.16
CA PHE A 466 -4.90 -12.46 9.32
C PHE A 466 -3.44 -12.43 8.89
N LEU A 467 -2.68 -11.49 9.46
CA LEU A 467 -1.25 -11.29 9.23
C LEU A 467 -0.46 -11.78 10.43
N LEU A 468 0.63 -12.51 10.19
CA LEU A 468 1.59 -12.94 11.20
C LEU A 468 3.01 -12.62 10.70
N ASN A 469 3.73 -11.74 11.40
CA ASN A 469 5.03 -11.22 10.97
C ASN A 469 6.10 -11.48 12.03
N GLU A 470 7.24 -12.05 11.65
CA GLU A 470 8.38 -12.30 12.54
C GLU A 470 9.11 -11.00 12.93
N LEU A 471 9.37 -10.82 14.22
CA LEU A 471 10.18 -9.75 14.78
C LEU A 471 11.67 -10.14 14.77
N LYS A 472 12.57 -9.15 14.68
CA LYS A 472 14.01 -9.41 14.89
C LYS A 472 14.27 -9.89 16.32
N SER A 473 15.08 -10.94 16.46
CA SER A 473 15.25 -11.79 17.66
C SER A 473 15.14 -11.06 18.99
N THR A 474 14.27 -11.56 19.87
CA THR A 474 14.18 -11.13 21.27
C THR A 474 14.64 -12.26 22.18
N ASN A 475 15.30 -11.96 23.31
CA ASN A 475 15.84 -12.98 24.23
C ASN A 475 14.77 -13.76 25.02
N ASN A 476 13.47 -13.59 24.72
CA ASN A 476 12.34 -14.11 25.50
C ASN A 476 11.36 -14.91 24.63
N GLU A 477 11.84 -15.99 24.01
CA GLU A 477 11.01 -16.92 23.22
C GLU A 477 10.02 -17.69 24.11
N THR A 478 8.78 -17.82 23.63
CA THR A 478 7.77 -18.72 24.22
C THR A 478 7.86 -20.12 23.57
N THR A 479 7.25 -21.13 24.18
CA THR A 479 7.14 -22.48 23.58
C THR A 479 6.43 -22.47 22.22
N PHE A 480 5.54 -21.50 22.01
CA PHE A 480 4.86 -21.33 20.74
C PHE A 480 5.77 -20.69 19.69
N ASP A 481 6.56 -19.68 20.07
CA ASP A 481 7.59 -19.09 19.20
C ASP A 481 8.59 -20.17 18.74
N GLU A 482 9.04 -21.05 19.64
CA GLU A 482 9.93 -22.18 19.30
C GLU A 482 9.30 -23.10 18.24
N THR A 483 8.01 -23.42 18.39
CA THR A 483 7.27 -24.27 17.43
C THR A 483 7.20 -23.61 16.06
N LEU A 484 6.90 -22.31 16.00
CA LEU A 484 6.88 -21.56 14.75
C LEU A 484 8.26 -21.50 14.11
N HIS A 485 9.31 -21.23 14.89
CA HIS A 485 10.68 -21.23 14.37
C HIS A 485 11.14 -22.59 13.84
N GLN A 486 10.70 -23.71 14.44
CA GLN A 486 10.97 -25.06 13.91
C GLN A 486 10.28 -25.30 12.56
N LEU A 487 9.05 -24.81 12.40
CA LEU A 487 8.26 -25.00 11.18
C LEU A 487 8.63 -24.01 10.06
N LYS A 488 9.39 -22.94 10.36
CA LYS A 488 9.61 -21.81 9.43
C LYS A 488 10.25 -22.19 8.09
N HIS A 489 10.96 -23.33 8.05
CA HIS A 489 11.62 -23.84 6.85
C HIS A 489 10.70 -24.67 5.95
N ASP A 490 9.53 -25.10 6.44
CA ASP A 490 8.48 -25.76 5.65
C ASP A 490 7.22 -24.90 5.62
N SER A 491 7.07 -24.13 4.54
CA SER A 491 5.94 -23.21 4.37
C SER A 491 4.57 -23.90 4.42
N THR A 492 4.49 -25.17 3.99
CA THR A 492 3.23 -25.90 3.97
C THR A 492 2.86 -26.37 5.36
N ALA A 493 3.83 -26.94 6.09
CA ALA A 493 3.62 -27.35 7.48
C ALA A 493 3.32 -26.14 8.39
N PHE A 494 4.03 -25.02 8.20
CA PHE A 494 3.80 -23.78 8.93
C PHE A 494 2.40 -23.23 8.69
N ASN A 495 2.01 -23.07 7.41
CA ASN A 495 0.67 -22.60 7.05
C ASN A 495 -0.43 -23.50 7.63
N ASN A 496 -0.29 -24.82 7.50
CA ASN A 496 -1.25 -25.77 8.03
C ASN A 496 -1.35 -25.69 9.56
N HIS A 497 -0.23 -25.50 10.26
CA HIS A 497 -0.23 -25.35 11.71
C HIS A 497 -1.02 -24.12 12.15
N ILE A 498 -0.75 -22.95 11.56
CA ILE A 498 -1.48 -21.71 11.86
C ILE A 498 -2.96 -21.85 11.53
N VAL A 499 -3.31 -22.39 10.36
CA VAL A 499 -4.71 -22.56 9.97
C VAL A 499 -5.44 -23.50 10.94
N ASN A 500 -4.86 -24.65 11.30
CA ASN A 500 -5.46 -25.58 12.26
C ASN A 500 -5.68 -24.94 13.64
N LEU A 501 -4.76 -24.08 14.09
CA LEU A 501 -4.91 -23.35 15.34
C LEU A 501 -6.06 -22.35 15.29
N LEU A 502 -6.12 -21.54 14.21
CA LEU A 502 -7.21 -20.59 13.99
C LEU A 502 -8.55 -21.32 13.97
N GLU A 503 -8.64 -22.44 13.25
CA GLU A 503 -9.83 -23.29 13.21
C GLU A 503 -10.25 -23.78 14.59
N THR A 504 -9.29 -24.29 15.38
CA THR A 504 -9.57 -24.80 16.73
C THR A 504 -10.14 -23.71 17.64
N GLN A 505 -9.59 -22.49 17.57
CA GLN A 505 -10.10 -21.36 18.35
C GLN A 505 -11.48 -20.88 17.89
N ILE A 506 -11.70 -20.82 16.58
CA ILE A 506 -12.99 -20.45 16.01
C ILE A 506 -14.05 -21.47 16.45
N GLN A 507 -13.75 -22.76 16.37
CA GLN A 507 -14.66 -23.80 16.83
C GLN A 507 -14.88 -23.77 18.34
N GLY A 508 -13.84 -23.52 19.15
CA GLY A 508 -13.98 -23.46 20.60
C GLY A 508 -14.88 -22.32 21.05
N ASN A 509 -14.70 -21.13 20.48
CA ASN A 509 -15.36 -19.91 20.95
C ASN A 509 -16.68 -19.59 20.22
N LEU A 510 -16.87 -20.08 18.98
CA LEU A 510 -18.00 -19.68 18.12
C LEU A 510 -18.80 -20.87 17.56
N LYS A 511 -18.63 -22.09 18.09
CA LYS A 511 -19.27 -23.31 17.58
C LYS A 511 -20.76 -23.17 17.29
N ASP A 512 -21.49 -22.63 18.26
CA ASP A 512 -22.97 -22.59 18.23
C ASP A 512 -23.50 -21.53 17.26
N GLU A 513 -22.65 -20.64 16.76
CA GLU A 513 -23.00 -19.60 15.79
C GLU A 513 -22.66 -19.96 14.35
N ILE A 514 -21.93 -21.06 14.11
CA ILE A 514 -21.38 -21.44 12.81
C ILE A 514 -22.23 -22.57 12.19
N ILE A 515 -22.69 -22.35 10.96
CA ILE A 515 -23.32 -23.40 10.14
C ILE A 515 -22.23 -24.34 9.62
N TYR A 516 -21.17 -23.77 9.02
CA TYR A 516 -20.00 -24.52 8.60
C TYR A 516 -18.78 -23.61 8.50
N TYR A 517 -17.60 -24.24 8.50
CA TYR A 517 -16.34 -23.61 8.15
C TYR A 517 -15.60 -24.48 7.11
N ARG A 518 -14.72 -23.88 6.32
CA ARG A 518 -13.96 -24.55 5.26
C ARG A 518 -12.56 -23.96 5.15
N ASN A 519 -11.56 -24.84 5.06
CA ASN A 519 -10.22 -24.49 4.62
C ASN A 519 -10.11 -24.64 3.11
N ILE A 520 -9.69 -23.58 2.43
CA ILE A 520 -9.43 -23.57 0.99
C ILE A 520 -7.92 -23.45 0.81
N GLN A 521 -7.31 -24.52 0.30
CA GLN A 521 -5.91 -24.50 -0.12
C GLN A 521 -5.78 -23.65 -1.38
N ALA A 522 -5.15 -22.50 -1.24
CA ALA A 522 -4.73 -21.61 -2.31
C ALA A 522 -3.28 -21.17 -2.03
N LEU A 523 -2.72 -20.29 -2.88
CA LEU A 523 -1.38 -19.72 -2.67
C LEU A 523 -1.25 -19.11 -1.26
N PHE A 524 -2.32 -18.46 -0.80
CA PHE A 524 -2.53 -18.09 0.60
C PHE A 524 -3.74 -18.87 1.12
N PRO A 525 -3.64 -19.61 2.24
CA PRO A 525 -4.78 -20.33 2.79
C PRO A 525 -5.96 -19.40 3.10
N ILE A 526 -7.18 -19.88 2.84
CA ILE A 526 -8.41 -19.13 3.12
C ILE A 526 -9.30 -19.96 4.04
N ILE A 527 -9.72 -19.37 5.16
CA ILE A 527 -10.74 -19.95 6.05
C ILE A 527 -12.07 -19.28 5.72
N SER A 528 -13.01 -20.02 5.14
CA SER A 528 -14.37 -19.54 4.84
C SER A 528 -15.34 -20.02 5.91
N ILE A 529 -16.15 -19.12 6.47
CA ILE A 529 -17.07 -19.39 7.57
C ILE A 529 -18.45 -18.88 7.19
N LEU A 530 -19.48 -19.70 7.38
CA LEU A 530 -20.87 -19.28 7.29
C LEU A 530 -21.52 -19.31 8.68
N PHE A 531 -22.03 -18.17 9.12
CA PHE A 531 -22.74 -18.04 10.39
C PHE A 531 -24.24 -18.28 10.24
N ASN A 532 -24.91 -18.59 11.36
CA ASN A 532 -26.36 -18.86 11.41
C ASN A 532 -27.22 -17.71 10.86
N ASP A 533 -26.74 -16.48 10.97
CA ASP A 533 -27.40 -15.26 10.46
C ASP A 533 -27.14 -15.00 8.96
N GLN A 534 -26.58 -15.98 8.25
CA GLN A 534 -26.18 -15.95 6.84
C GLN A 534 -24.98 -15.03 6.55
N THR A 535 -24.29 -14.51 7.58
CA THR A 535 -23.03 -13.78 7.38
C THR A 535 -21.95 -14.76 6.90
N LYS A 536 -21.39 -14.51 5.73
CA LYS A 536 -20.22 -15.23 5.22
C LYS A 536 -18.96 -14.43 5.48
N VAL A 537 -17.95 -15.07 6.08
CA VAL A 537 -16.65 -14.48 6.40
C VAL A 537 -15.56 -15.25 5.67
N GLU A 538 -14.66 -14.54 5.00
CA GLU A 538 -13.45 -15.12 4.40
C GLU A 538 -12.22 -14.55 5.12
N ILE A 539 -11.40 -15.42 5.71
CA ILE A 539 -10.15 -15.06 6.38
C ILE A 539 -8.99 -15.52 5.50
N PHE A 540 -8.33 -14.56 4.86
CA PHE A 540 -7.08 -14.78 4.14
C PHE A 540 -5.94 -14.85 5.15
N VAL A 541 -5.21 -15.97 5.19
CA VAL A 541 -4.09 -16.15 6.11
C VAL A 541 -2.80 -15.85 5.36
N GLN A 542 -2.09 -14.82 5.80
CA GLN A 542 -0.80 -14.43 5.24
C GLN A 542 0.25 -14.37 6.33
N ILE A 543 1.38 -15.01 6.07
CA ILE A 543 2.46 -15.23 7.02
C ILE A 543 3.73 -14.67 6.39
N GLU A 544 4.41 -13.80 7.12
CA GLU A 544 5.68 -13.21 6.74
C GLU A 544 6.77 -13.67 7.70
N ILE A 545 7.71 -14.45 7.17
CA ILE A 545 8.89 -14.93 7.86
C ILE A 545 10.07 -14.18 7.23
N ASN A 546 10.99 -13.68 8.06
CA ASN A 546 12.21 -13.06 7.56
C ASN A 546 13.04 -14.15 6.88
N LYS A 547 12.92 -14.30 5.56
CA LYS A 547 13.77 -15.21 4.80
C LYS A 547 15.21 -14.69 4.92
N GLU A 548 16.09 -15.49 5.54
CA GLU A 548 17.53 -15.36 5.35
C GLU A 548 17.78 -15.35 3.83
N GLN A 549 18.33 -14.25 3.32
CA GLN A 549 18.49 -14.05 1.88
C GLN A 549 19.46 -15.10 1.32
N SER A 550 18.93 -16.19 0.77
CA SER A 550 19.69 -17.07 -0.11
C SER A 550 20.01 -16.31 -1.39
N SER A 551 21.30 -16.19 -1.69
CA SER A 551 21.93 -15.34 -2.71
C SER A 551 21.56 -15.60 -4.19
N ASN A 552 20.47 -16.31 -4.51
CA ASN A 552 20.09 -16.61 -5.89
C ASN A 552 18.61 -16.39 -6.26
N ASP A 553 17.71 -16.04 -5.33
CA ASP A 553 16.31 -15.75 -5.67
C ASP A 553 16.03 -14.26 -5.50
N SER A 554 15.95 -13.55 -6.63
CA SER A 554 15.60 -12.13 -6.72
C SER A 554 14.09 -11.86 -6.49
N ASN A 555 13.48 -12.51 -5.50
CA ASN A 555 12.13 -12.20 -5.06
C ASN A 555 12.24 -11.42 -3.73
N SER A 556 12.11 -10.09 -3.82
CA SER A 556 11.80 -9.22 -2.69
C SER A 556 10.66 -9.84 -1.86
N PRO A 557 10.63 -9.66 -0.52
CA PRO A 557 9.61 -10.29 0.32
C PRO A 557 8.20 -9.95 -0.22
N GLU A 558 7.45 -11.00 -0.59
CA GLU A 558 6.13 -10.94 -1.24
C GLU A 558 5.02 -10.58 -0.24
N SER A 559 5.32 -9.64 0.67
CA SER A 559 4.63 -9.46 1.92
C SER A 559 3.58 -8.35 1.90
N ILE A 560 2.39 -8.72 2.38
CA ILE A 560 1.19 -7.91 2.60
C ILE A 560 0.59 -7.32 1.31
N HIS A 561 0.29 -8.16 0.30
CA HIS A 561 -0.26 -7.65 -0.96
C HIS A 561 -1.62 -6.97 -0.75
N GLY A 562 -2.57 -7.62 -0.06
CA GLY A 562 -3.94 -7.10 0.09
C GLY A 562 -4.04 -5.83 0.93
N VAL A 563 -3.55 -5.82 2.18
CA VAL A 563 -3.70 -4.62 3.03
C VAL A 563 -2.98 -3.41 2.42
N HIS A 564 -1.76 -3.60 1.92
CA HIS A 564 -1.04 -2.50 1.27
C HIS A 564 -1.75 -2.02 0.00
N GLU A 565 -2.35 -2.92 -0.78
CA GLU A 565 -3.13 -2.59 -1.98
C GLU A 565 -4.29 -1.64 -1.69
N ILE A 566 -5.07 -1.89 -0.63
CA ILE A 566 -6.16 -0.99 -0.25
C ILE A 566 -5.63 0.30 0.37
N GLU A 567 -4.65 0.24 1.26
CA GLU A 567 -4.13 1.46 1.88
C GLU A 567 -3.48 2.40 0.84
N ARG A 568 -2.75 1.87 -0.15
CA ARG A 568 -2.21 2.67 -1.27
C ARG A 568 -3.31 3.26 -2.15
N LEU A 569 -4.36 2.49 -2.44
CA LEU A 569 -5.53 2.99 -3.12
C LEU A 569 -6.13 4.20 -2.36
N LEU A 570 -6.29 4.08 -1.04
CA LEU A 570 -6.84 5.13 -0.19
C LEU A 570 -5.90 6.35 -0.05
N ILE A 571 -4.58 6.16 -0.08
CA ILE A 571 -3.61 7.27 -0.16
C ILE A 571 -3.83 8.10 -1.42
N TYR A 572 -4.10 7.44 -2.54
CA TYR A 572 -4.29 8.12 -3.82
C TYR A 572 -5.63 8.85 -3.93
N VAL A 573 -6.64 8.40 -3.19
CA VAL A 573 -7.98 9.00 -3.17
C VAL A 573 -7.98 10.28 -2.34
N ARG A 574 -8.28 11.41 -2.97
CA ARG A 574 -8.36 12.73 -2.31
C ARG A 574 -9.46 12.83 -1.25
N SER A 575 -10.60 12.19 -1.52
CA SER A 575 -11.77 12.17 -0.63
C SER A 575 -12.33 10.74 -0.58
N PRO A 576 -12.00 9.95 0.47
CA PRO A 576 -12.55 8.61 0.64
C PRO A 576 -14.08 8.53 0.52
N PRO A 577 -14.86 9.51 1.07
CA PRO A 577 -16.31 9.50 0.94
C PRO A 577 -16.81 9.59 -0.49
N ILE A 578 -16.34 10.59 -1.27
CA ILE A 578 -16.79 10.76 -2.66
C ILE A 578 -16.39 9.54 -3.51
N PHE A 579 -15.23 8.96 -3.23
CA PHE A 579 -14.81 7.70 -3.83
C PHE A 579 -15.77 6.54 -3.52
N GLN A 580 -16.23 6.39 -2.27
CA GLN A 580 -17.22 5.37 -1.91
C GLN A 580 -18.55 5.59 -2.66
N TYR A 581 -19.02 6.83 -2.80
CA TYR A 581 -20.23 7.16 -3.58
C TYR A 581 -20.07 6.75 -5.05
N LEU A 582 -18.97 7.13 -5.70
CA LEU A 582 -18.70 6.78 -7.10
C LEU A 582 -18.58 5.27 -7.29
N LEU A 583 -17.78 4.59 -6.45
CA LEU A 583 -17.56 3.15 -6.53
C LEU A 583 -18.86 2.38 -6.30
N THR A 584 -19.71 2.81 -5.36
CA THR A 584 -21.01 2.19 -5.11
C THR A 584 -21.92 2.31 -6.34
N PHE A 585 -21.99 3.49 -6.95
CA PHE A 585 -22.79 3.71 -8.15
C PHE A 585 -22.30 2.89 -9.35
N ILE A 586 -21.00 2.97 -9.67
CA ILE A 586 -20.40 2.26 -10.81
C ILE A 586 -20.51 0.75 -10.64
N ARG A 587 -20.28 0.23 -9.43
CA ARG A 587 -20.39 -1.20 -9.18
C ARG A 587 -21.84 -1.68 -9.32
N THR A 588 -22.81 -0.91 -8.83
CA THR A 588 -24.24 -1.24 -8.96
C THR A 588 -24.65 -1.23 -10.43
N TRP A 589 -24.25 -0.21 -11.19
CA TRP A 589 -24.42 -0.18 -12.64
C TRP A 589 -23.85 -1.43 -13.30
N ALA A 590 -22.58 -1.75 -13.06
CA ALA A 590 -21.91 -2.91 -13.67
C ALA A 590 -22.60 -4.24 -13.31
N GLN A 591 -23.12 -4.38 -12.09
CA GLN A 591 -23.90 -5.53 -11.67
C GLN A 591 -25.22 -5.65 -12.43
N HIS A 592 -25.98 -4.55 -12.55
CA HIS A 592 -27.27 -4.51 -13.25
C HIS A 592 -27.14 -4.81 -14.73
N VAL A 593 -26.13 -4.27 -15.42
CA VAL A 593 -25.94 -4.48 -16.86
C VAL A 593 -25.22 -5.79 -17.22
N GLY A 594 -24.83 -6.60 -16.24
CA GLY A 594 -24.23 -7.91 -16.51
C GLY A 594 -22.70 -7.92 -16.63
N LEU A 595 -22.00 -6.84 -16.29
CA LEU A 595 -20.56 -6.62 -16.56
C LEU A 595 -19.67 -6.69 -15.30
N TYR A 596 -20.17 -7.30 -14.23
CA TYR A 596 -19.45 -7.44 -12.96
C TYR A 596 -19.15 -8.91 -12.64
N GLY A 597 -17.91 -9.18 -12.22
CA GLY A 597 -17.50 -10.46 -11.65
C GLY A 597 -16.30 -11.07 -12.37
N GLN A 598 -15.15 -11.09 -11.68
CA GLN A 598 -13.89 -11.63 -12.21
C GLN A 598 -14.02 -13.10 -12.63
N VAL A 599 -14.75 -13.89 -11.85
CA VAL A 599 -15.01 -15.31 -12.11
C VAL A 599 -15.74 -15.55 -13.44
N TYR A 600 -16.58 -14.61 -13.88
CA TYR A 600 -17.34 -14.73 -15.13
C TYR A 600 -16.60 -14.11 -16.32
N GLY A 601 -15.34 -13.72 -16.14
CA GLY A 601 -14.53 -13.09 -17.18
C GLY A 601 -14.70 -11.57 -17.31
N TYR A 602 -15.37 -10.92 -16.35
CA TYR A 602 -15.48 -9.45 -16.31
C TYR A 602 -14.53 -8.84 -15.26
N LEU A 603 -14.69 -7.56 -14.94
CA LEU A 603 -13.89 -6.90 -13.89
C LEU A 603 -14.42 -7.23 -12.50
N GLY A 604 -13.49 -7.50 -11.57
CA GLY A 604 -13.77 -7.68 -10.14
C GLY A 604 -13.87 -6.36 -9.38
N GLY A 605 -14.31 -6.42 -8.12
CA GLY A 605 -14.51 -5.24 -7.27
C GLY A 605 -13.27 -4.34 -7.15
N TYR A 606 -12.08 -4.92 -7.00
CA TYR A 606 -10.85 -4.15 -6.86
C TYR A 606 -10.44 -3.43 -8.16
N SER A 607 -10.67 -4.02 -9.34
CA SER A 607 -10.46 -3.34 -10.61
C SER A 607 -11.34 -2.10 -10.75
N TRP A 608 -12.63 -2.20 -10.41
CA TRP A 608 -13.54 -1.05 -10.39
C TRP A 608 -13.10 0.03 -9.39
N ALA A 609 -12.58 -0.38 -8.23
CA ALA A 609 -12.04 0.52 -7.22
C ALA A 609 -10.83 1.31 -7.75
N ILE A 610 -9.88 0.66 -8.44
CA ILE A 610 -8.74 1.34 -9.09
C ILE A 610 -9.21 2.38 -10.11
N LEU A 611 -10.16 2.02 -10.97
CA LEU A 611 -10.69 2.94 -11.98
C LEU A 611 -11.41 4.15 -11.35
N CYS A 612 -12.21 3.92 -10.31
CA CYS A 612 -12.89 5.00 -9.57
C CYS A 612 -11.90 5.89 -8.82
N ALA A 613 -10.87 5.32 -8.19
CA ALA A 613 -9.84 6.09 -7.50
C ALA A 613 -9.10 7.04 -8.44
N TYR A 614 -8.81 6.61 -9.67
CA TYR A 614 -8.24 7.47 -10.71
C TYR A 614 -9.15 8.64 -11.08
N VAL A 615 -10.43 8.36 -11.32
CA VAL A 615 -11.40 9.41 -11.68
C VAL A 615 -11.56 10.41 -10.54
N CYS A 616 -11.66 9.95 -9.30
CA CYS A 616 -11.68 10.81 -8.12
C CYS A 616 -10.42 11.66 -8.02
N HIS A 617 -9.23 11.08 -8.13
CA HIS A 617 -7.98 11.83 -8.05
C HIS A 617 -7.86 12.86 -9.18
N LYS A 618 -8.22 12.50 -10.42
CA LYS A 618 -8.01 13.36 -11.58
C LYS A 618 -9.02 14.49 -11.70
N PHE A 619 -10.30 14.21 -11.42
CA PHE A 619 -11.39 15.13 -11.73
C PHE A 619 -12.02 15.81 -10.51
N LEU A 620 -11.72 15.36 -9.28
CA LEU A 620 -12.09 16.14 -8.10
C LEU A 620 -11.17 17.37 -7.97
N SER A 621 -11.77 18.53 -7.78
CA SER A 621 -11.06 19.75 -7.45
C SER A 621 -10.16 19.53 -6.22
N PRO A 622 -8.95 20.12 -6.17
CA PRO A 622 -8.13 20.09 -4.96
C PRO A 622 -8.93 20.60 -3.76
N ILE A 623 -8.78 19.95 -2.62
CA ILE A 623 -9.47 20.32 -1.39
C ILE A 623 -8.82 21.59 -0.84
N LYS A 624 -9.31 22.75 -1.27
CA LYS A 624 -8.77 24.06 -0.87
C LYS A 624 -9.17 24.44 0.56
N SER A 625 -10.27 23.88 1.07
CA SER A 625 -10.78 24.07 2.45
C SER A 625 -11.74 22.93 2.85
N LEU A 626 -11.99 22.73 4.15
CA LEU A 626 -13.05 21.82 4.61
C LEU A 626 -14.44 22.22 4.08
N SER A 627 -14.68 23.51 3.83
CA SER A 627 -15.92 23.97 3.17
C SER A 627 -16.03 23.56 1.70
N SER A 628 -14.94 23.14 1.05
CA SER A 628 -14.96 22.49 -0.27
C SER A 628 -15.13 20.96 -0.21
N ILE A 629 -15.08 20.37 1.00
CA ILE A 629 -15.32 18.94 1.25
C ILE A 629 -16.80 18.67 1.55
N GLU A 630 -17.54 19.66 2.05
CA GLU A 630 -18.94 19.50 2.45
C GLU A 630 -19.90 20.28 1.51
N ASN A 631 -20.97 19.60 1.07
CA ASN A 631 -21.92 19.95 0.01
C ASN A 631 -21.55 19.51 -1.43
N PHE A 632 -20.79 18.41 -1.59
CA PHE A 632 -20.63 17.80 -2.90
C PHE A 632 -22.01 17.44 -3.48
N SER A 633 -22.36 18.12 -4.56
CA SER A 633 -23.72 18.16 -5.07
C SER A 633 -24.00 17.03 -6.06
N ILE A 634 -25.28 16.76 -6.34
CA ILE A 634 -25.63 15.82 -7.42
C ILE A 634 -25.03 16.26 -8.77
N ASN A 635 -24.84 17.57 -8.98
CA ASN A 635 -24.32 18.11 -10.23
C ASN A 635 -22.85 17.70 -10.43
N GLU A 636 -22.06 17.82 -9.36
CA GLU A 636 -20.66 17.42 -9.36
C GLU A 636 -20.54 15.90 -9.42
N PHE A 637 -21.41 15.18 -8.71
CA PHE A 637 -21.48 13.71 -8.78
C PHE A 637 -21.81 13.22 -10.18
N PHE A 638 -22.83 13.78 -10.83
CA PHE A 638 -23.18 13.48 -12.22
C PHE A 638 -22.00 13.74 -13.16
N SER A 639 -21.32 14.87 -13.00
CA SER A 639 -20.14 15.21 -13.80
C SER A 639 -19.02 14.18 -13.59
N LEU A 640 -18.80 13.73 -12.35
CA LEU A 640 -17.81 12.70 -12.03
C LEU A 640 -18.15 11.34 -12.66
N VAL A 641 -19.41 10.94 -12.62
CA VAL A 641 -19.92 9.73 -13.29
C VAL A 641 -19.74 9.84 -14.81
N GLN A 642 -20.05 10.99 -15.41
CA GLN A 642 -19.84 11.23 -16.83
C GLN A 642 -18.34 11.14 -17.20
N GLN A 643 -17.45 11.73 -16.39
CA GLN A 643 -16.00 11.65 -16.60
C GLN A 643 -15.48 10.21 -16.50
N PHE A 644 -16.06 9.38 -15.62
CA PHE A 644 -15.73 7.96 -15.56
C PHE A 644 -15.99 7.26 -16.90
N PHE A 645 -17.21 7.37 -17.42
CA PHE A 645 -17.58 6.71 -18.68
C PHE A 645 -16.80 7.26 -19.87
N LEU A 646 -16.62 8.58 -19.96
CA LEU A 646 -15.82 9.22 -21.01
C LEU A 646 -14.38 8.71 -21.01
N THR A 647 -13.74 8.70 -19.84
CA THR A 647 -12.34 8.29 -19.68
C THR A 647 -12.12 6.86 -20.16
N PHE A 648 -12.95 5.92 -19.72
CA PHE A 648 -12.72 4.50 -19.96
C PHE A 648 -13.34 3.97 -21.25
N ALA A 649 -14.31 4.67 -21.85
CA ALA A 649 -14.75 4.41 -23.22
C ALA A 649 -13.69 4.80 -24.27
N GLN A 650 -12.90 5.85 -23.99
CA GLN A 650 -11.88 6.36 -24.91
C GLN A 650 -10.48 5.74 -24.67
N PHE A 651 -10.29 5.04 -23.54
CA PHE A 651 -9.01 4.41 -23.23
C PHE A 651 -8.71 3.25 -24.19
N ASN A 652 -7.47 3.19 -24.67
CA ASN A 652 -7.03 2.17 -25.63
C ASN A 652 -6.67 0.85 -24.92
N TRP A 653 -7.69 0.09 -24.54
CA TRP A 653 -7.56 -1.17 -23.80
C TRP A 653 -6.81 -2.28 -24.54
N SER A 654 -6.73 -2.25 -25.87
CA SER A 654 -6.07 -3.30 -26.66
C SER A 654 -4.55 -3.21 -26.62
N SER A 655 -3.99 -2.02 -26.38
CA SER A 655 -2.55 -1.78 -26.45
C SER A 655 -1.94 -1.14 -25.20
N GLN A 656 -2.75 -0.54 -24.33
CA GLN A 656 -2.27 0.16 -23.14
C GLN A 656 -2.65 -0.56 -21.84
N ALA A 657 -1.71 -0.54 -20.89
CA ALA A 657 -1.98 -0.93 -19.51
C ALA A 657 -2.35 0.30 -18.70
N PHE A 658 -3.51 0.25 -18.06
CA PHE A 658 -3.96 1.25 -17.12
C PHE A 658 -3.18 1.10 -15.80
N ARG A 659 -2.63 2.22 -15.31
CA ARG A 659 -1.93 2.29 -14.02
C ARG A 659 -2.50 3.44 -13.21
N LEU A 660 -2.71 3.20 -11.92
CA LEU A 660 -3.14 4.25 -10.99
C LEU A 660 -2.07 5.33 -10.86
N TYR A 661 -0.79 4.92 -10.77
CA TYR A 661 0.35 5.82 -10.75
C TYR A 661 1.07 5.85 -12.11
N PRO A 662 1.31 7.03 -12.69
CA PRO A 662 2.16 7.16 -13.86
C PRO A 662 3.63 7.02 -13.44
N LYS A 663 4.12 5.80 -13.14
CA LYS A 663 5.58 5.58 -13.15
C LYS A 663 6.07 5.72 -14.58
N SER A 664 7.20 6.40 -14.79
CA SER A 664 7.89 6.25 -16.07
C SER A 664 8.44 4.81 -16.16
N TYR A 665 8.21 4.10 -17.27
CA TYR A 665 8.73 2.74 -17.48
C TYR A 665 10.26 2.61 -17.28
N LYS A 666 10.98 3.74 -17.33
CA LYS A 666 12.42 3.85 -17.06
C LYS A 666 12.79 3.73 -15.58
N GLN A 667 11.86 3.97 -14.66
CA GLN A 667 12.04 3.88 -13.21
C GLN A 667 11.67 2.51 -12.65
N MET A 668 11.10 1.61 -13.46
CA MET A 668 10.86 0.23 -13.06
C MET A 668 12.16 -0.58 -13.21
N THR A 669 12.53 -1.24 -12.12
CA THR A 669 13.58 -2.25 -12.06
C THR A 669 13.31 -3.39 -13.05
N LEU A 670 14.36 -4.15 -13.39
CA LEU A 670 14.23 -5.31 -14.28
C LEU A 670 13.30 -6.39 -13.70
N SER A 671 13.27 -6.57 -12.38
CA SER A 671 12.38 -7.50 -11.67
C SER A 671 10.92 -7.05 -11.68
N GLU A 672 10.64 -5.75 -11.49
CA GLU A 672 9.26 -5.22 -11.60
C GLU A 672 8.70 -5.35 -13.02
N LYS A 673 9.55 -5.40 -14.05
CA LYS A 673 9.13 -5.60 -15.45
C LYS A 673 8.82 -7.06 -15.76
N SER A 674 9.59 -7.99 -15.19
CA SER A 674 9.36 -9.43 -15.35
C SER A 674 8.18 -9.94 -14.51
N SER A 675 7.84 -9.28 -13.39
CA SER A 675 6.75 -9.68 -12.49
C SER A 675 5.34 -9.32 -12.99
N VAL A 676 5.19 -8.52 -14.04
CA VAL A 676 3.86 -8.17 -14.57
C VAL A 676 3.30 -9.36 -15.33
N HIS A 677 2.49 -10.17 -14.64
CA HIS A 677 1.69 -11.20 -15.31
C HIS A 677 0.68 -10.54 -16.26
N ASN A 678 0.90 -10.72 -17.56
CA ASN A 678 0.15 -10.07 -18.64
C ASN A 678 -1.16 -10.77 -19.05
N ARG A 679 -1.66 -11.74 -18.26
CA ARG A 679 -2.94 -12.39 -18.56
C ARG A 679 -4.08 -11.39 -18.44
N GLY A 680 -5.10 -11.52 -19.28
CA GLY A 680 -6.28 -10.66 -19.31
C GLY A 680 -6.21 -9.57 -20.39
N SER A 681 -7.32 -9.37 -21.09
CA SER A 681 -7.46 -8.41 -22.20
C SER A 681 -7.60 -6.95 -21.74
N MET A 682 -8.10 -6.70 -20.53
CA MET A 682 -8.09 -5.40 -19.85
C MET A 682 -6.96 -5.37 -18.82
N ARG A 683 -5.89 -4.64 -19.15
CA ARG A 683 -4.70 -4.53 -18.30
C ARG A 683 -4.85 -3.40 -17.30
N ILE A 684 -5.26 -3.72 -16.07
CA ILE A 684 -5.40 -2.78 -14.94
C ILE A 684 -4.41 -3.20 -13.85
N ILE A 685 -3.31 -2.46 -13.74
CA ILE A 685 -2.18 -2.81 -12.88
C ILE A 685 -2.45 -2.38 -11.43
N SER A 686 -2.21 -3.28 -10.48
CA SER A 686 -2.31 -2.98 -9.05
C SER A 686 -1.32 -1.88 -8.62
N PRO A 687 -1.63 -1.13 -7.54
CA PRO A 687 -0.75 -0.07 -7.02
C PRO A 687 0.47 -0.59 -6.26
N SER A 688 0.52 -1.89 -5.89
CA SER A 688 1.56 -2.50 -5.06
C SER A 688 2.40 -3.52 -5.84
N SER A 689 3.67 -3.67 -5.47
CA SER A 689 4.48 -4.81 -5.88
C SER A 689 4.05 -6.10 -5.15
N PRO A 690 4.09 -7.28 -5.80
CA PRO A 690 4.30 -7.51 -7.23
C PRO A 690 3.14 -6.95 -8.09
N TYR A 691 3.46 -6.10 -9.06
CA TYR A 691 2.45 -5.43 -9.88
C TYR A 691 1.66 -6.41 -10.74
N ASN A 692 0.42 -6.69 -10.33
CA ASN A 692 -0.45 -7.70 -10.94
C ASN A 692 -1.53 -7.05 -11.82
N ASN A 693 -1.93 -7.74 -12.89
CA ASN A 693 -3.14 -7.37 -13.61
C ASN A 693 -4.38 -7.78 -12.80
N THR A 694 -5.11 -6.81 -12.25
CA THR A 694 -6.36 -7.05 -11.53
C THR A 694 -7.49 -7.48 -12.47
N GLY A 695 -7.41 -7.12 -13.75
CA GLY A 695 -8.31 -7.55 -14.83
C GLY A 695 -7.97 -8.90 -15.45
N ARG A 696 -7.18 -9.75 -14.78
CA ARG A 696 -6.59 -11.00 -15.32
C ARG A 696 -7.54 -12.01 -15.98
N SER A 697 -8.82 -12.00 -15.63
CA SER A 697 -9.82 -12.94 -16.16
C SER A 697 -10.56 -12.42 -17.39
N THR A 698 -10.31 -11.17 -17.79
CA THR A 698 -10.95 -10.59 -18.98
C THR A 698 -10.42 -11.21 -20.26
N ILE A 699 -11.31 -11.47 -21.21
CA ILE A 699 -10.98 -11.93 -22.56
C ILE A 699 -11.40 -10.85 -23.56
N ASN A 700 -11.05 -10.95 -24.85
CA ASN A 700 -11.38 -9.91 -25.83
C ASN A 700 -12.90 -9.68 -25.90
N SER A 701 -13.69 -10.75 -25.92
CA SER A 701 -15.15 -10.68 -25.96
C SER A 701 -15.73 -9.92 -24.77
N THR A 702 -15.28 -10.21 -23.54
CA THR A 702 -15.78 -9.53 -22.34
C THR A 702 -15.26 -8.11 -22.20
N ARG A 703 -14.03 -7.82 -22.62
CA ARG A 703 -13.53 -6.43 -22.76
C ARG A 703 -14.41 -5.63 -23.70
N ASP A 704 -14.72 -6.18 -24.87
CA ASP A 704 -15.48 -5.45 -25.88
C ASP A 704 -16.92 -5.20 -25.40
N LEU A 705 -17.50 -6.12 -24.63
CA LEU A 705 -18.79 -5.91 -23.94
C LEU A 705 -18.71 -4.82 -22.87
N ILE A 706 -17.62 -4.76 -22.10
CA ILE A 706 -17.40 -3.69 -21.11
C ILE A 706 -17.29 -2.32 -21.80
N ILE A 707 -16.52 -2.23 -22.88
CA ILE A 707 -16.38 -0.99 -23.67
C ILE A 707 -17.72 -0.58 -24.27
N GLN A 708 -18.49 -1.53 -24.83
CA GLN A 708 -19.85 -1.28 -25.32
C GLN A 708 -20.78 -0.79 -24.19
N GLY A 709 -20.66 -1.35 -22.99
CA GLY A 709 -21.38 -0.88 -21.81
C GLY A 709 -21.09 0.59 -21.49
N PHE A 710 -19.81 1.00 -21.53
CA PHE A 710 -19.44 2.41 -21.36
C PHE A 710 -20.01 3.30 -22.47
N GLN A 711 -19.90 2.86 -23.73
CA GLN A 711 -20.43 3.61 -24.88
C GLN A 711 -21.95 3.76 -24.83
N ARG A 712 -22.68 2.73 -24.39
CA ARG A 712 -24.14 2.76 -24.23
C ARG A 712 -24.56 3.82 -23.21
N VAL A 713 -23.81 3.99 -22.12
CA VAL A 713 -24.06 5.07 -21.15
C VAL A 713 -23.80 6.44 -21.78
N LEU A 714 -22.73 6.61 -22.56
CA LEU A 714 -22.47 7.89 -23.25
C LEU A 714 -23.56 8.23 -24.26
N GLN A 715 -24.00 7.25 -25.06
CA GLN A 715 -25.12 7.42 -25.99
C GLN A 715 -26.42 7.80 -25.26
N LEU A 716 -26.69 7.17 -24.11
CA LEU A 716 -27.83 7.54 -23.27
C LEU A 716 -27.73 9.01 -22.84
N LEU A 717 -26.56 9.44 -22.34
CA LEU A 717 -26.32 10.81 -21.89
C LEU A 717 -26.42 11.86 -23.02
N ASP A 718 -26.11 11.48 -24.27
CA ASP A 718 -26.28 12.37 -25.44
C ASP A 718 -27.76 12.59 -25.80
N THR A 719 -28.65 11.67 -25.40
CA THR A 719 -30.09 11.71 -25.74
C THR A 719 -30.97 12.35 -24.66
N ILE A 720 -30.50 12.38 -23.41
CA ILE A 720 -31.28 12.88 -22.27
C ILE A 720 -30.94 14.35 -22.04
N ASN A 721 -31.93 15.16 -21.65
CA ASN A 721 -31.67 16.50 -21.16
C ASN A 721 -30.91 16.43 -19.82
N THR A 722 -29.78 17.13 -19.70
CA THR A 722 -28.95 17.15 -18.48
C THR A 722 -28.73 18.58 -17.96
N ILE A 723 -29.61 19.52 -18.31
CA ILE A 723 -29.45 20.95 -17.99
C ILE A 723 -29.79 21.21 -16.52
N THR A 724 -30.93 20.73 -16.04
CA THR A 724 -31.40 21.01 -14.69
C THR A 724 -30.86 19.99 -13.67
N TYR A 725 -31.12 20.28 -12.39
CA TYR A 725 -30.84 19.35 -11.30
C TYR A 725 -31.65 18.04 -11.43
N GLU A 726 -32.95 18.14 -11.73
CA GLU A 726 -33.86 16.99 -11.81
C GLU A 726 -33.52 16.10 -13.01
N ASP A 727 -33.18 16.73 -14.13
CA ASP A 727 -32.66 16.11 -15.33
C ASP A 727 -31.46 15.20 -15.05
N LYS A 728 -30.46 15.69 -14.30
CA LYS A 728 -29.26 14.91 -13.95
C LYS A 728 -29.56 13.77 -12.97
N SER A 729 -30.42 14.01 -11.99
CA SER A 729 -30.91 12.95 -11.10
C SER A 729 -31.60 11.83 -11.87
N ASN A 730 -32.46 12.20 -12.83
CA ASN A 730 -33.15 11.27 -13.70
C ASN A 730 -32.18 10.53 -14.64
N ALA A 731 -31.15 11.21 -15.17
CA ALA A 731 -30.10 10.58 -15.96
C ALA A 731 -29.33 9.53 -15.15
N LEU A 732 -28.93 9.83 -13.90
CA LEU A 732 -28.29 8.85 -13.00
C LEU A 732 -29.18 7.63 -12.74
N LYS A 733 -30.48 7.86 -12.54
CA LYS A 733 -31.46 6.77 -12.39
C LYS A 733 -31.53 5.90 -13.65
N GLN A 734 -31.66 6.51 -14.82
CA GLN A 734 -31.73 5.78 -16.09
C GLN A 734 -30.46 4.97 -16.38
N ILE A 735 -29.27 5.46 -15.98
CA ILE A 735 -28.03 4.67 -16.05
C ILE A 735 -28.15 3.38 -15.23
N LEU A 736 -28.66 3.46 -14.00
CA LEU A 736 -28.84 2.29 -13.13
C LEU A 736 -29.94 1.34 -13.61
N GLU A 737 -30.90 1.83 -14.40
CA GLU A 737 -32.01 1.07 -14.99
C GLU A 737 -31.67 0.45 -16.35
N LEU A 738 -30.45 0.64 -16.86
CA LEU A 738 -30.02 -0.01 -18.10
C LEU A 738 -30.13 -1.53 -17.99
N ASN A 739 -30.83 -2.13 -18.96
CA ASN A 739 -31.05 -3.58 -19.02
C ASN A 739 -29.74 -4.35 -19.21
N ASN A 740 -29.68 -5.55 -18.62
CA ASN A 740 -28.70 -6.58 -18.95
C ASN A 740 -29.02 -7.16 -20.33
N ASP A 741 -28.16 -6.93 -21.31
CA ASP A 741 -28.32 -7.42 -22.68
C ASP A 741 -27.78 -8.86 -22.84
N PHE A 742 -28.02 -9.73 -21.86
CA PHE A 742 -27.66 -11.15 -21.92
C PHE A 742 -28.85 -12.04 -22.29
N PRO A 743 -28.74 -12.88 -23.34
CA PRO A 743 -27.75 -12.83 -24.42
C PRO A 743 -28.00 -11.66 -25.37
N ASN A 744 -26.94 -11.12 -25.96
CA ASN A 744 -27.05 -10.01 -26.90
C ASN A 744 -27.50 -10.51 -28.28
N GLU A 745 -27.81 -9.57 -29.19
CA GLU A 745 -28.34 -9.88 -30.52
C GLU A 745 -27.37 -10.67 -31.42
N LYS A 746 -26.07 -10.68 -31.11
CA LYS A 746 -25.06 -11.44 -31.87
C LYS A 746 -25.01 -12.92 -31.47
N ILE A 747 -25.55 -13.28 -30.31
CA ILE A 747 -25.54 -14.66 -29.81
C ILE A 747 -26.58 -15.51 -30.56
N LYS A 748 -26.21 -16.75 -30.89
CA LYS A 748 -27.10 -17.71 -31.56
C LYS A 748 -27.35 -18.98 -30.75
N SER A 749 -26.47 -19.32 -29.82
CA SER A 749 -26.64 -20.49 -28.95
C SER A 749 -26.17 -20.23 -27.52
N LEU A 750 -26.62 -21.07 -26.58
CA LEU A 750 -26.09 -21.14 -25.23
C LEU A 750 -25.70 -22.57 -24.87
N VAL A 751 -24.61 -22.69 -24.13
CA VAL A 751 -24.30 -23.86 -23.30
C VAL A 751 -24.85 -23.58 -21.91
N GLN A 752 -25.87 -24.34 -21.50
CA GLN A 752 -26.42 -24.27 -20.15
C GLN A 752 -25.88 -25.44 -19.33
N LEU A 753 -25.08 -25.14 -18.32
CA LEU A 753 -24.63 -26.07 -17.29
C LEU A 753 -25.73 -26.24 -16.25
N THR A 754 -25.98 -27.48 -15.84
CA THR A 754 -26.88 -27.84 -14.75
C THR A 754 -26.07 -28.56 -13.68
N LEU A 755 -26.01 -27.96 -12.50
CA LEU A 755 -25.37 -28.49 -11.30
C LEU A 755 -26.49 -28.97 -10.37
N SER A 756 -26.36 -30.15 -9.78
CA SER A 756 -27.33 -30.67 -8.82
C SER A 756 -26.65 -31.37 -7.66
N SER A 757 -27.30 -31.33 -6.50
CA SER A 757 -26.83 -31.90 -5.23
C SER A 757 -28.01 -32.27 -4.34
N GLU A 758 -27.76 -32.91 -3.19
CA GLU A 758 -28.83 -33.25 -2.23
C GLU A 758 -29.21 -32.11 -1.30
N ASN A 759 -28.30 -31.17 -1.06
CA ASN A 759 -28.50 -30.08 -0.11
C ASN A 759 -27.77 -28.80 -0.54
N ASN A 760 -28.16 -27.68 0.06
CA ASN A 760 -27.67 -26.35 -0.33
C ASN A 760 -26.17 -26.16 -0.08
N TYR A 761 -25.61 -26.87 0.91
CA TYR A 761 -24.18 -26.79 1.17
C TYR A 761 -23.37 -27.40 0.03
N GLU A 762 -23.79 -28.57 -0.44
CA GLU A 762 -23.15 -29.26 -1.55
C GLU A 762 -23.28 -28.48 -2.87
N ILE A 763 -24.43 -27.83 -3.13
CA ILE A 763 -24.56 -27.01 -4.34
C ILE A 763 -23.58 -25.84 -4.33
N ASP A 764 -23.37 -25.21 -3.18
CA ASP A 764 -22.48 -24.05 -3.04
C ASP A 764 -21.01 -24.47 -3.25
N GLU A 765 -20.61 -25.63 -2.72
CA GLU A 765 -19.30 -26.22 -3.01
C GLU A 765 -19.12 -26.51 -4.50
N TRP A 766 -20.15 -27.09 -5.13
CA TRP A 766 -20.12 -27.48 -6.53
C TRP A 766 -20.06 -26.27 -7.47
N ILE A 767 -20.80 -25.21 -7.14
CA ILE A 767 -20.71 -23.90 -7.79
C ILE A 767 -19.33 -23.29 -7.59
N GLY A 768 -18.77 -23.34 -6.38
CA GLY A 768 -17.43 -22.84 -6.08
C GLY A 768 -16.37 -23.52 -6.94
N TRP A 769 -16.45 -24.85 -7.10
CA TRP A 769 -15.56 -25.63 -7.94
C TRP A 769 -15.67 -25.29 -9.43
N MET A 770 -16.88 -25.06 -9.92
CA MET A 770 -17.13 -24.56 -11.27
C MET A 770 -16.50 -23.18 -11.47
N LYS A 771 -16.80 -22.25 -10.56
CA LYS A 771 -16.34 -20.86 -10.61
C LYS A 771 -14.81 -20.75 -10.68
N SER A 772 -14.07 -21.58 -9.92
CA SER A 772 -12.61 -21.54 -9.92
C SER A 772 -11.96 -21.98 -11.25
N ARG A 773 -12.71 -22.64 -12.14
CA ARG A 773 -12.23 -23.15 -13.44
C ARG A 773 -12.83 -22.41 -14.63
N LEU A 774 -13.95 -21.74 -14.40
CA LEU A 774 -14.74 -21.11 -15.45
C LEU A 774 -13.94 -20.09 -16.25
N ALA A 775 -13.14 -19.23 -15.59
CA ALA A 775 -12.33 -18.23 -16.27
C ALA A 775 -11.30 -18.85 -17.24
N HIS A 776 -10.72 -20.00 -16.89
CA HIS A 776 -9.80 -20.73 -17.77
C HIS A 776 -10.55 -21.30 -18.98
N PHE A 777 -11.68 -21.96 -18.74
CA PHE A 777 -12.51 -22.50 -19.83
C PHE A 777 -12.99 -21.43 -20.81
N ILE A 778 -13.40 -20.25 -20.31
CA ILE A 778 -13.79 -19.11 -21.15
C ILE A 778 -12.61 -18.64 -22.01
N ASN A 779 -11.41 -18.56 -21.41
CA ASN A 779 -10.19 -18.20 -22.13
C ASN A 779 -9.85 -19.20 -23.23
N ASP A 780 -9.90 -20.51 -22.93
CA ASP A 780 -9.61 -21.56 -23.91
C ASP A 780 -10.63 -21.55 -25.06
N CYS A 781 -11.91 -21.26 -24.77
CA CYS A 781 -12.92 -21.11 -25.82
C CYS A 781 -12.64 -19.91 -26.75
N GLU A 782 -12.05 -18.82 -26.27
CA GLU A 782 -11.72 -17.68 -27.14
C GLU A 782 -10.38 -17.88 -27.86
N GLU A 783 -9.31 -18.21 -27.14
CA GLU A 783 -7.95 -18.30 -27.68
C GLU A 783 -7.79 -19.53 -28.58
N GLU A 784 -8.24 -20.71 -28.15
CA GLU A 784 -8.00 -21.98 -28.85
C GLU A 784 -9.14 -22.37 -29.81
N CYS A 785 -10.33 -21.82 -29.60
CA CYS A 785 -11.49 -22.09 -30.46
C CYS A 785 -11.91 -20.88 -31.31
N HIS A 786 -11.32 -19.70 -31.09
CA HIS A 786 -11.67 -18.46 -31.81
C HIS A 786 -13.17 -18.12 -31.76
N LEU A 787 -13.82 -18.45 -30.64
CA LEU A 787 -15.25 -18.19 -30.44
C LEU A 787 -15.47 -16.83 -29.78
N ILE A 788 -16.55 -16.17 -30.21
CA ILE A 788 -17.07 -14.98 -29.52
C ILE A 788 -18.07 -15.43 -28.46
N ILE A 789 -17.80 -15.01 -27.22
CA ILE A 789 -18.43 -15.53 -26.01
C ILE A 789 -19.07 -14.38 -25.23
N GLN A 790 -20.23 -14.65 -24.65
CA GLN A 790 -20.83 -13.80 -23.63
C GLN A 790 -21.17 -14.67 -22.42
N THR A 791 -20.85 -14.21 -21.22
CA THR A 791 -21.09 -14.98 -19.98
C THR A 791 -22.21 -14.34 -19.19
N GLN A 792 -23.05 -15.19 -18.57
CA GLN A 792 -24.01 -14.74 -17.58
C GLN A 792 -23.25 -14.36 -16.29
N ASN A 793 -23.60 -13.26 -15.63
CA ASN A 793 -22.95 -12.85 -14.38
C ASN A 793 -23.66 -13.34 -13.11
N SER A 794 -24.60 -14.27 -13.26
CA SER A 794 -25.46 -14.78 -12.18
C SER A 794 -25.74 -16.26 -12.36
N ILE A 795 -26.05 -16.93 -11.25
CA ILE A 795 -26.44 -18.34 -11.19
C ILE A 795 -27.92 -18.39 -10.84
N GLU A 796 -28.66 -19.23 -11.57
CA GLU A 796 -30.08 -19.43 -11.34
C GLU A 796 -30.30 -20.68 -10.48
N TYR A 797 -30.90 -20.54 -9.31
CA TYR A 797 -31.24 -21.65 -8.43
C TYR A 797 -32.66 -22.17 -8.69
N ARG A 798 -32.84 -23.49 -8.61
CA ARG A 798 -34.15 -24.17 -8.61
C ARG A 798 -34.22 -25.20 -7.48
N SER A 799 -35.41 -25.80 -7.32
CA SER A 799 -35.59 -26.97 -6.43
C SER A 799 -35.13 -26.73 -4.98
N ASN A 800 -35.49 -25.57 -4.40
CA ASN A 800 -35.04 -25.12 -3.06
C ASN A 800 -33.51 -25.02 -2.89
N ASN A 801 -32.79 -24.58 -3.92
CA ASN A 801 -31.32 -24.44 -3.97
C ASN A 801 -30.56 -25.78 -3.96
N THR A 802 -31.17 -26.85 -4.46
CA THR A 802 -30.46 -28.13 -4.73
C THR A 802 -30.01 -28.25 -6.17
N GLU A 803 -30.53 -27.40 -7.07
CA GLU A 803 -30.14 -27.32 -8.48
C GLU A 803 -29.74 -25.89 -8.85
N ALA A 804 -28.70 -25.75 -9.65
CA ALA A 804 -28.18 -24.48 -10.14
C ALA A 804 -27.89 -24.53 -11.64
N PHE A 805 -28.24 -23.45 -12.34
CA PHE A 805 -28.06 -23.30 -13.78
C PHE A 805 -27.12 -22.13 -14.08
N TYR A 806 -26.19 -22.35 -14.99
CA TYR A 806 -25.26 -21.34 -15.46
C TYR A 806 -25.16 -21.38 -16.99
N SER A 807 -25.28 -20.22 -17.65
CA SER A 807 -25.31 -20.15 -19.12
C SER A 807 -24.09 -19.42 -19.67
N ILE A 808 -23.49 -19.99 -20.71
CA ILE A 808 -22.45 -19.38 -21.52
C ILE A 808 -22.98 -19.27 -22.95
N ALA A 809 -22.99 -18.06 -23.48
CA ALA A 809 -23.55 -17.73 -24.78
C ALA A 809 -22.46 -17.66 -25.85
N PHE A 810 -22.77 -18.15 -27.06
CA PHE A 810 -21.86 -18.22 -28.20
C PHE A 810 -22.52 -17.64 -29.46
N GLN A 811 -21.71 -16.99 -30.30
CA GLN A 811 -22.17 -16.45 -31.59
C GLN A 811 -22.52 -17.52 -32.63
N LEU A 812 -22.00 -18.74 -32.48
CA LEU A 812 -22.33 -19.86 -33.38
C LEU A 812 -23.72 -20.42 -33.07
N ASP A 813 -24.43 -20.91 -34.08
CA ASP A 813 -25.67 -21.66 -33.87
C ASP A 813 -25.37 -23.02 -33.22
N PRO A 814 -26.39 -23.67 -32.62
CA PRO A 814 -26.18 -24.92 -31.88
C PRO A 814 -25.53 -26.04 -32.69
N GLN A 815 -25.89 -26.21 -33.96
CA GLN A 815 -25.38 -27.31 -34.79
C GLN A 815 -23.91 -27.10 -35.11
N THR A 816 -23.54 -25.87 -35.50
CA THR A 816 -22.15 -25.52 -35.79
C THR A 816 -21.28 -25.62 -34.52
N LEU A 817 -21.79 -25.19 -33.37
CA LEU A 817 -21.05 -25.27 -32.10
C LEU A 817 -20.79 -26.72 -31.68
N ILE A 818 -21.78 -27.62 -31.83
CA ILE A 818 -21.64 -29.05 -31.54
C ILE A 818 -20.59 -29.71 -32.46
N GLN A 819 -20.53 -29.31 -33.73
CA GLN A 819 -19.57 -29.85 -34.69
C GLN A 819 -18.15 -29.27 -34.53
N HIS A 820 -17.99 -28.23 -33.72
CA HIS A 820 -16.71 -27.58 -33.51
C HIS A 820 -15.78 -28.46 -32.64
N ARG A 821 -14.75 -29.03 -33.27
CA ARG A 821 -13.86 -30.02 -32.65
C ARG A 821 -13.11 -29.49 -31.43
N ASN A 822 -12.45 -28.33 -31.53
CA ASN A 822 -11.69 -27.77 -30.41
C ASN A 822 -12.59 -27.43 -29.22
N PHE A 823 -13.73 -26.77 -29.46
CA PHE A 823 -14.74 -26.50 -28.44
C PHE A 823 -15.19 -27.77 -27.72
N SER A 824 -15.53 -28.84 -28.46
CA SER A 824 -15.92 -30.12 -27.86
C SER A 824 -14.82 -30.71 -26.99
N TYR A 825 -13.56 -30.62 -27.42
CA TYR A 825 -12.41 -31.05 -26.63
C TYR A 825 -12.29 -30.27 -25.32
N TRP A 826 -12.30 -28.93 -25.38
CA TRP A 826 -12.15 -28.08 -24.20
C TRP A 826 -13.34 -28.14 -23.25
N LEU A 827 -14.57 -28.31 -23.77
CA LEU A 827 -15.76 -28.54 -22.95
C LEU A 827 -15.63 -29.86 -22.18
N ASN A 828 -15.18 -30.93 -22.82
CA ASN A 828 -14.94 -32.21 -22.14
C ASN A 828 -13.83 -32.08 -21.09
N GLN A 829 -12.71 -31.42 -21.41
CA GLN A 829 -11.65 -31.16 -20.43
C GLN A 829 -12.17 -30.40 -19.21
N PHE A 830 -12.99 -29.36 -19.42
CA PHE A 830 -13.62 -28.61 -18.35
C PHE A 830 -14.57 -29.48 -17.50
N LEU A 831 -15.38 -30.33 -18.12
CA LEU A 831 -16.28 -31.25 -17.42
C LEU A 831 -15.52 -32.35 -16.66
N ASP A 832 -14.41 -32.86 -17.22
CA ASP A 832 -13.57 -33.87 -16.57
C ASP A 832 -12.95 -33.36 -15.27
N GLN A 833 -12.68 -32.05 -15.15
CA GLN A 833 -12.20 -31.44 -13.91
C GLN A 833 -13.19 -31.59 -12.74
N PHE A 834 -14.48 -31.80 -13.00
CA PHE A 834 -15.46 -32.06 -11.93
C PHE A 834 -15.27 -33.45 -11.33
N ASN A 835 -14.81 -34.44 -12.11
CA ASN A 835 -14.47 -35.76 -11.60
C ASN A 835 -13.25 -35.75 -10.68
N LEU A 836 -12.40 -34.73 -10.81
CA LEU A 836 -11.18 -34.53 -10.00
C LEU A 836 -11.43 -33.77 -8.69
N TYR A 837 -12.68 -33.42 -8.37
CA TYR A 837 -12.97 -32.74 -7.11
C TYR A 837 -12.73 -33.66 -5.91
N PRO A 838 -11.80 -33.33 -4.98
CA PRO A 838 -11.42 -34.25 -3.90
C PRO A 838 -12.57 -34.64 -2.97
N ASN A 839 -13.52 -33.73 -2.75
CA ASN A 839 -14.66 -33.95 -1.86
C ASN A 839 -15.95 -34.32 -2.63
N ARG A 840 -15.82 -34.82 -3.87
CA ARG A 840 -16.98 -35.16 -4.69
C ARG A 840 -17.81 -36.26 -4.04
N LYS A 841 -19.11 -36.02 -3.91
CA LYS A 841 -20.11 -36.99 -3.47
C LYS A 841 -20.94 -37.51 -4.64
N GLU A 842 -21.58 -38.67 -4.49
CA GLU A 842 -22.47 -39.25 -5.52
C GLU A 842 -23.67 -38.35 -5.84
N SER A 843 -24.13 -37.57 -4.86
CA SER A 843 -25.17 -36.55 -4.97
C SER A 843 -24.78 -35.41 -5.92
N MET A 844 -23.49 -35.10 -6.06
CA MET A 844 -22.97 -33.99 -6.85
C MET A 844 -22.86 -34.36 -8.33
N LYS A 845 -23.79 -33.84 -9.13
CA LYS A 845 -23.88 -34.10 -10.57
C LYS A 845 -23.76 -32.82 -11.38
N ILE A 846 -23.14 -32.94 -12.54
CA ILE A 846 -23.08 -31.89 -13.56
C ILE A 846 -23.52 -32.45 -14.90
N SER A 847 -24.31 -31.68 -15.62
CA SER A 847 -24.67 -31.94 -17.02
C SER A 847 -24.71 -30.64 -17.80
N TYR A 848 -24.77 -30.73 -19.12
CA TYR A 848 -24.92 -29.56 -19.97
C TYR A 848 -25.89 -29.82 -21.12
N LYS A 849 -26.49 -28.75 -21.64
CA LYS A 849 -27.22 -28.75 -22.91
C LYS A 849 -26.82 -27.57 -23.77
N ILE A 850 -26.82 -27.76 -25.08
CA ILE A 850 -26.62 -26.69 -26.06
C ILE A 850 -27.98 -26.37 -26.68
N ILE A 851 -28.43 -25.13 -26.54
CA ILE A 851 -29.78 -24.69 -26.92
C ILE A 851 -29.73 -23.44 -27.79
N SER A 852 -30.73 -23.26 -28.65
CA SER A 852 -30.89 -22.02 -29.41
C SER A 852 -31.40 -20.89 -28.52
N ILE A 853 -31.19 -19.64 -28.93
CA ILE A 853 -31.78 -18.48 -28.22
C ILE A 853 -33.30 -18.56 -28.19
N HIS A 854 -33.93 -19.10 -29.24
CA HIS A 854 -35.38 -19.25 -29.31
C HIS A 854 -35.89 -20.21 -28.22
N ASP A 855 -35.28 -21.39 -28.11
CA ASP A 855 -35.66 -22.40 -27.12
C ASP A 855 -35.40 -21.90 -25.69
N TRP A 856 -34.28 -21.22 -25.47
CA TRP A 856 -33.98 -20.61 -24.16
C TRP A 856 -35.02 -19.57 -23.74
N LYS A 857 -35.49 -18.72 -24.66
CA LYS A 857 -36.57 -17.76 -24.39
C LYS A 857 -37.90 -18.45 -24.10
N LEU A 858 -38.24 -19.50 -24.85
CA LEU A 858 -39.45 -20.29 -24.63
C LEU A 858 -39.46 -20.96 -23.25
N GLU A 859 -38.34 -21.56 -22.83
CA GLU A 859 -38.21 -22.19 -21.50
C GLU A 859 -38.44 -21.21 -20.35
N ARG A 860 -38.09 -19.93 -20.52
CA ARG A 860 -38.30 -18.87 -19.52
C ARG A 860 -39.70 -18.26 -19.55
N MET A 861 -40.42 -18.36 -20.67
CA MET A 861 -41.80 -17.88 -20.80
C MET A 861 -42.85 -18.89 -20.31
N GLN A 862 -42.49 -20.16 -20.07
CA GLN A 862 -43.41 -21.11 -19.46
C GLN A 862 -43.70 -20.72 -18.00
N PRO A 863 -44.97 -20.76 -17.55
CA PRO A 863 -45.34 -20.40 -16.19
C PRO A 863 -44.62 -21.32 -15.20
N LYS A 864 -43.83 -20.74 -14.29
CA LYS A 864 -43.23 -21.46 -13.16
C LYS A 864 -44.37 -22.15 -12.40
N PRO A 865 -44.27 -23.46 -12.09
CA PRO A 865 -45.33 -24.15 -11.35
C PRO A 865 -45.60 -23.41 -10.04
N GLN A 866 -46.87 -23.03 -9.84
CA GLN A 866 -47.32 -22.34 -8.64
C GLN A 866 -46.91 -23.13 -7.40
N ARG A 867 -46.12 -22.52 -6.51
CA ARG A 867 -45.93 -23.01 -5.15
C ARG A 867 -47.31 -23.11 -4.49
N ILE A 868 -47.84 -24.33 -4.37
CA ILE A 868 -48.95 -24.62 -3.47
C ILE A 868 -48.40 -24.37 -2.06
N ARG A 869 -48.68 -23.18 -1.51
CA ARG A 869 -48.53 -22.92 -0.07
C ARG A 869 -49.49 -23.87 0.65
N LYS A 870 -48.98 -24.97 1.22
CA LYS A 870 -49.70 -25.67 2.28
C LYS A 870 -49.74 -24.71 3.48
N LYS A 871 -50.97 -24.39 3.89
CA LYS A 871 -51.30 -23.54 5.04
C LYS A 871 -50.71 -24.06 6.33
#